data_AF-A0AAV6FYN9-F1
#
_entry.id   AF-A0AAV6FYN9-F1
#
_cell.length_a   1.000
_cell.length_b   1.000
_cell.length_c   1.000
_cell.angle_alpha   90.00
_cell.angle_beta   90.00
_cell.angle_gamma   90.00
#
_symmetry.space_group_name_H-M   'P 1'
#
loop_
_entity.id
_entity.type
_entity.pdbx_description
1 polymer ?
#
loop_
_entity_poly.entity_id
_entity_poly.type
_entity_poly.pdbx_seq_one_letter_code
_entity_poly.pdbx_strand_id
1 'polypeptide(L)'
;MLWTANTIIRKFSSSSAYYQNKLKLALIGQSLFGQEVYSNLRKQGHKVVGVFTVPDKDGKADPLALAAEKDGTPVFKFPRWRVKGKPIPEVVEAYKAVGAELNVMPFCSQFIPMNVIDNPKHGSIIYHPSILPKHRGASAINWTLIEGDKKAGFSIFWADDGLDTGPILLQRECNVEPNDTVDTLYNRFLYPEGIKAMVEAVNLIADGKAPRVTQPEEGASYEGIQKKSNAKVNLAQSAEAIHNWIRGHDKVPGAWTVIDGQTVTLYGSSLLGGSVPKGQPLEVEGAAQPGLITSGGLVLFGTDGKAVQVKNLQFEDGKMIPASKYFSSGESSSVELTDEEKKMAEEIRAIWKGILSNVAAIEDTTDFFKSGAASMDVVRLVEEIKQKCAGVELQTEDVYMATTFQEFIQVFVRRLRGEDMEEELVIDYAIKEVNNMTVKMPYQCFINGKFEDAENGKTCDTINPTDGSTICKVAYASVGDVDRAVAAAKDAFEIGPWGKMNPRDRGRLLYNLADLMEQHQEELATIETIDSGAVYTLALKTHVGMSIQTFRYFAGWCDKIQGTTIPINQARPNRNLTFTKKEPLGVCAIVIPWNYPLMMLAWKSAACLAAGNTLVLKPAQVTPLTALKFAELAAKAGIPKGVINIVPGSGGLVGQRMSDHPDIRKLGFTGSTPIGKQIMKSCAVSNLKKVSLELGGKSPLIIFSDCDMDKAVRMVSAPLQSKLTGASPLQLARA
;
A
#
# COMPACT_ATOMS: atom_id res chain seq x y z
N MET A 1 23.79 -66.77 -15.82
CA MET A 1 23.80 -66.05 -17.11
C MET A 1 23.58 -64.58 -16.79
N LEU A 2 24.63 -63.75 -16.69
CA LEU A 2 25.27 -63.04 -17.82
C LEU A 2 24.24 -62.06 -18.46
N TRP A 3 24.40 -60.74 -18.56
CA TRP A 3 25.61 -59.95 -18.77
C TRP A 3 25.37 -58.43 -18.63
N THR A 4 26.40 -57.76 -18.10
CA THR A 4 26.98 -56.45 -18.49
C THR A 4 26.21 -55.13 -18.39
N ALA A 5 26.75 -54.29 -17.52
CA ALA A 5 26.76 -52.84 -17.61
C ALA A 5 27.26 -52.32 -18.97
N ASN A 6 26.69 -51.21 -19.44
CA ASN A 6 27.36 -50.32 -20.38
C ASN A 6 27.14 -48.86 -19.98
N THR A 7 28.21 -48.29 -19.46
CA THR A 7 28.38 -46.87 -19.12
C THR A 7 28.42 -46.07 -20.43
N ILE A 8 27.28 -45.54 -20.88
CA ILE A 8 27.28 -44.56 -21.98
C ILE A 8 27.36 -43.16 -21.36
N ILE A 9 28.58 -42.62 -21.39
CA ILE A 9 28.86 -41.20 -21.22
C ILE A 9 28.11 -40.43 -22.31
N ARG A 10 26.91 -39.92 -21.99
CA ARG A 10 26.24 -38.93 -22.83
C ARG A 10 26.81 -37.56 -22.49
N LYS A 11 27.70 -37.09 -23.38
CA LYS A 11 28.19 -35.72 -23.46
C LYS A 11 27.03 -34.75 -23.25
N PHE A 12 27.16 -33.87 -22.25
CA PHE A 12 26.33 -32.67 -22.12
C PHE A 12 26.48 -31.84 -23.40
N SER A 13 25.50 -31.91 -24.29
CA SER A 13 25.32 -30.92 -25.34
C SER A 13 24.50 -29.78 -24.74
N SER A 14 25.20 -28.75 -24.30
CA SER A 14 24.62 -27.46 -23.96
C SER A 14 24.31 -26.68 -25.24
N SER A 15 23.20 -26.96 -25.90
CA SER A 15 22.69 -26.06 -26.93
C SER A 15 21.83 -24.98 -26.27
N SER A 16 22.51 -24.05 -25.60
CA SER A 16 22.02 -22.68 -25.49
C SER A 16 22.02 -22.12 -26.91
N ALA A 17 20.86 -21.74 -27.44
CA ALA A 17 20.82 -20.86 -28.60
C ALA A 17 21.25 -19.46 -28.13
N TYR A 18 22.56 -19.27 -27.98
CA TYR A 18 23.17 -17.97 -27.78
C TYR A 18 23.01 -17.18 -29.08
N TYR A 19 22.39 -15.99 -29.01
CA TYR A 19 22.52 -14.94 -30.03
C TYR A 19 24.02 -14.73 -30.32
N GLN A 20 24.46 -15.06 -31.54
CA GLN A 20 25.87 -15.31 -31.86
C GLN A 20 26.72 -14.05 -32.09
N ASN A 21 26.09 -12.91 -32.39
CA ASN A 21 26.82 -11.68 -32.71
C ASN A 21 26.82 -10.72 -31.51
N LYS A 22 28.01 -10.25 -31.12
CA LYS A 22 28.20 -9.24 -30.07
C LYS A 22 28.66 -7.94 -30.71
N LEU A 23 28.08 -6.84 -30.24
CA LEU A 23 28.32 -5.49 -30.76
C LEU A 23 29.14 -4.66 -29.78
N LYS A 24 29.90 -3.70 -30.30
CA LYS A 24 30.48 -2.59 -29.55
C LYS A 24 29.47 -1.45 -29.44
N LEU A 25 29.05 -1.11 -28.23
CA LEU A 25 27.97 -0.17 -27.96
C LEU A 25 28.50 1.12 -27.35
N ALA A 26 28.07 2.28 -27.84
CA ALA A 26 28.13 3.52 -27.08
C ALA A 26 26.75 3.77 -26.45
N LEU A 27 26.72 3.92 -25.12
CA LEU A 27 25.50 4.26 -24.42
C LEU A 27 25.45 5.76 -24.16
N ILE A 28 24.40 6.42 -24.64
CA ILE A 28 24.20 7.86 -24.45
C ILE A 28 22.90 8.04 -23.66
N GLY A 29 23.00 8.24 -22.35
CA GLY A 29 21.83 8.37 -21.50
C GLY A 29 22.17 8.62 -20.04
N GLN A 30 21.18 8.50 -19.16
CA GLN A 30 21.29 8.82 -17.73
C GLN A 30 20.31 7.99 -16.88
N SER A 31 20.36 8.18 -15.56
CA SER A 31 19.47 7.61 -14.56
C SER A 31 19.58 6.09 -14.38
N LEU A 32 18.81 5.56 -13.42
CA LEU A 32 18.64 4.12 -13.19
C LEU A 32 18.16 3.36 -14.43
N PHE A 33 17.43 4.00 -15.34
CA PHE A 33 16.99 3.34 -16.58
C PHE A 33 18.19 3.06 -17.49
N GLY A 34 19.06 4.06 -17.68
CA GLY A 34 20.31 3.90 -18.41
C GLY A 34 21.22 2.83 -17.77
N GLN A 35 21.34 2.84 -16.44
CA GLN A 35 22.14 1.85 -15.69
C GLN A 35 21.64 0.41 -15.91
N GLU A 36 20.33 0.19 -15.84
CA GLU A 36 19.77 -1.15 -16.03
C GLU A 36 19.93 -1.62 -17.48
N VAL A 37 19.72 -0.76 -18.47
CA VAL A 37 19.98 -1.09 -19.88
C VAL A 37 21.46 -1.44 -20.07
N TYR A 38 22.38 -0.63 -19.55
CA TYR A 38 23.82 -0.89 -19.56
C TYR A 38 24.16 -2.27 -18.98
N SER A 39 23.65 -2.55 -17.78
CA SER A 39 23.94 -3.78 -17.05
C SER A 39 23.41 -5.01 -17.79
N ASN A 40 22.20 -4.93 -18.35
CA ASN A 40 21.59 -6.04 -19.08
C ASN A 40 22.26 -6.29 -20.44
N LEU A 41 22.65 -5.25 -21.17
CA LEU A 41 23.41 -5.40 -22.43
C LEU A 41 24.77 -6.09 -22.20
N ARG A 42 25.47 -5.73 -21.13
CA ARG A 42 26.72 -6.43 -20.73
C ARG A 42 26.47 -7.87 -20.33
N LYS A 43 25.41 -8.17 -19.56
CA LYS A 43 25.02 -9.54 -19.21
C LYS A 43 24.71 -10.40 -20.45
N GLN A 44 24.17 -9.80 -21.51
CA GLN A 44 23.95 -10.46 -22.81
C GLN A 44 25.24 -10.60 -23.64
N GLY A 45 26.38 -10.12 -23.15
CA GLY A 45 27.70 -10.28 -23.77
C GLY A 45 28.09 -9.19 -24.77
N HIS A 46 27.30 -8.12 -24.92
CA HIS A 46 27.73 -6.96 -25.71
C HIS A 46 28.84 -6.19 -24.98
N LYS A 47 29.72 -5.54 -25.75
CA LYS A 47 30.79 -4.73 -25.18
C LYS A 47 30.38 -3.26 -25.21
N VAL A 48 30.09 -2.67 -24.06
CA VAL A 48 29.93 -1.21 -23.97
C VAL A 48 31.31 -0.57 -24.02
N VAL A 49 31.58 0.23 -25.04
CA VAL A 49 32.90 0.84 -25.31
C VAL A 49 33.01 2.28 -24.81
N GLY A 50 31.87 2.92 -24.51
CA GLY A 50 31.83 4.24 -23.89
C GLY A 50 30.43 4.56 -23.37
N VAL A 51 30.38 5.28 -22.26
CA VAL A 51 29.16 5.81 -21.65
C VAL A 51 29.23 7.33 -21.65
N PHE A 52 28.24 7.97 -22.26
CA PHE A 52 28.10 9.42 -22.32
C PHE A 52 26.86 9.82 -21.52
N THR A 53 27.07 10.46 -20.38
CA THR A 53 26.02 10.81 -19.42
C THR A 53 26.16 12.25 -18.96
N VAL A 54 25.24 12.69 -18.10
CA VAL A 54 25.22 14.06 -17.57
C VAL A 54 26.33 14.29 -16.53
N PRO A 55 26.76 15.55 -16.33
CA PRO A 55 27.65 15.92 -15.24
C PRO A 55 27.07 15.58 -13.87
N ASP A 56 27.97 15.44 -12.90
CA ASP A 56 27.59 15.27 -11.50
C ASP A 56 26.79 16.49 -11.05
N LYS A 57 25.65 16.24 -10.39
CA LYS A 57 24.76 17.28 -9.89
C LYS A 57 24.82 17.27 -8.38
N ASP A 58 25.13 18.41 -7.78
CA ASP A 58 25.22 18.58 -6.32
C ASP A 58 26.17 17.54 -5.67
N GLY A 59 27.31 17.27 -6.30
CA GLY A 59 28.30 16.29 -5.85
C GLY A 59 27.90 14.82 -6.05
N LYS A 60 26.72 14.55 -6.63
CA LYS A 60 26.22 13.19 -6.88
C LYS A 60 26.42 12.81 -8.35
N ALA A 61 27.17 11.74 -8.57
CA ALA A 61 27.31 11.14 -9.89
C ALA A 61 26.04 10.42 -10.34
N ASP A 62 25.80 10.43 -11.65
CA ASP A 62 24.69 9.71 -12.27
C ASP A 62 24.83 8.17 -12.06
N PRO A 63 23.75 7.42 -11.76
CA PRO A 63 23.85 5.99 -11.51
C PRO A 63 24.43 5.16 -12.66
N LEU A 64 24.21 5.58 -13.92
CA LEU A 64 24.82 4.94 -15.09
C LEU A 64 26.34 5.21 -15.12
N ALA A 65 26.79 6.42 -14.75
CA ALA A 65 28.22 6.74 -14.61
C ALA A 65 28.89 5.80 -13.59
N LEU A 66 28.30 5.69 -12.39
CA LEU A 66 28.84 4.87 -11.30
C LEU A 66 28.96 3.39 -11.69
N ALA A 67 27.93 2.84 -12.35
CA ALA A 67 27.96 1.45 -12.82
C ALA A 67 29.03 1.23 -13.89
N ALA A 68 29.18 2.18 -14.82
CA ALA A 68 30.15 2.10 -15.89
C ALA A 68 31.60 2.24 -15.39
N GLU A 69 31.86 3.19 -14.48
CA GLU A 69 33.15 3.39 -13.81
C GLU A 69 33.55 2.13 -13.02
N LYS A 70 32.61 1.55 -12.25
CA LYS A 70 32.84 0.31 -11.49
C LYS A 70 33.31 -0.85 -12.36
N ASP A 71 32.82 -0.94 -13.59
CA ASP A 71 33.19 -2.00 -14.52
C ASP A 71 34.37 -1.63 -15.44
N GLY A 72 35.01 -0.47 -15.24
CA GLY A 72 36.13 0.01 -16.05
C GLY A 72 35.75 0.47 -17.46
N THR A 73 34.47 0.76 -17.72
CA THR A 73 34.03 1.33 -19.00
C THR A 73 34.36 2.82 -19.05
N PRO A 74 34.92 3.36 -20.14
CA PRO A 74 35.14 4.81 -20.27
C PRO A 74 33.85 5.61 -20.09
N VAL A 75 33.86 6.58 -19.18
CA VAL A 75 32.72 7.46 -18.89
C VAL A 75 33.07 8.90 -19.26
N PHE A 76 32.17 9.55 -19.99
CA PHE A 76 32.29 10.93 -20.44
C PHE A 76 31.08 11.73 -19.95
N LYS A 77 31.35 12.77 -19.17
CA LYS A 77 30.31 13.60 -18.51
C LYS A 77 30.25 14.97 -19.16
N PHE A 78 29.50 15.10 -20.25
CA PHE A 78 29.41 16.36 -20.99
C PHE A 78 28.11 17.09 -20.65
N PRO A 79 28.16 18.40 -20.29
CA PRO A 79 26.95 19.16 -20.00
C PRO A 79 26.09 19.37 -21.24
N ARG A 80 26.71 19.48 -22.42
CA ARG A 80 26.05 19.73 -23.71
C ARG A 80 26.84 19.09 -24.84
N TRP A 81 26.16 18.66 -25.90
CA TRP A 81 26.80 18.18 -27.14
C TRP A 81 26.98 19.27 -28.20
N ARG A 82 26.31 20.41 -28.04
CA ARG A 82 26.29 21.53 -28.99
C ARG A 82 26.42 22.87 -28.27
N VAL A 83 27.02 23.84 -28.95
CA VAL A 83 27.01 25.26 -28.54
C VAL A 83 26.59 26.09 -29.75
N LYS A 84 25.58 26.96 -29.58
CA LYS A 84 24.99 27.77 -30.66
C LYS A 84 24.63 26.96 -31.93
N GLY A 85 24.05 25.76 -31.72
CA GLY A 85 23.62 24.86 -32.80
C GLY A 85 24.72 24.03 -33.45
N LYS A 86 26.01 24.31 -33.19
CA LYS A 86 27.15 23.58 -33.75
C LYS A 86 27.64 22.47 -32.79
N PRO A 87 28.03 21.28 -33.28
CA PRO A 87 28.64 20.23 -32.45
C PRO A 87 29.93 20.72 -31.78
N ILE A 88 30.17 20.32 -30.53
CA ILE A 88 31.42 20.63 -29.82
C ILE A 88 32.50 19.65 -30.32
N PRO A 89 33.61 20.12 -30.93
CA PRO A 89 34.61 19.23 -31.53
C PRO A 89 35.18 18.19 -30.56
N GLU A 90 35.53 18.61 -29.34
CA GLU A 90 36.11 17.75 -28.29
C GLU A 90 35.18 16.58 -27.91
N VAL A 91 33.87 16.84 -27.83
CA VAL A 91 32.85 15.83 -27.50
C VAL A 91 32.74 14.80 -28.63
N VAL A 92 32.77 15.28 -29.89
CA VAL A 92 32.69 14.42 -31.07
C VAL A 92 33.96 13.57 -31.23
N GLU A 93 35.14 14.14 -30.94
CA GLU A 93 36.41 13.42 -30.97
C GLU A 93 36.48 12.35 -29.88
N ALA A 94 36.11 12.68 -28.64
CA ALA A 94 36.00 11.73 -27.54
C ALA A 94 35.05 10.57 -27.87
N TYR A 95 33.91 10.87 -28.52
CA TYR A 95 32.98 9.86 -29.01
C TYR A 95 33.58 8.98 -30.12
N LYS A 96 34.23 9.57 -31.13
CA LYS A 96 34.84 8.79 -32.21
C LYS A 96 35.93 7.84 -31.71
N ALA A 97 36.68 8.25 -30.67
CA ALA A 97 37.75 7.46 -30.10
C ALA A 97 37.27 6.14 -29.46
N VAL A 98 36.00 6.02 -29.04
CA VAL A 98 35.50 4.78 -28.42
C VAL A 98 35.20 3.65 -29.43
N GLY A 99 35.08 3.97 -30.73
CA GLY A 99 34.91 2.98 -31.79
C GLY A 99 33.64 2.12 -31.68
N ALA A 100 32.50 2.78 -31.45
CA ALA A 100 31.19 2.12 -31.34
C ALA A 100 30.64 1.64 -32.70
N GLU A 101 29.95 0.50 -32.68
CA GLU A 101 29.27 -0.10 -33.84
C GLU A 101 27.76 0.21 -33.85
N LEU A 102 27.18 0.52 -32.69
CA LEU A 102 25.79 0.94 -32.48
C LEU A 102 25.71 1.95 -31.33
N ASN A 103 24.92 3.02 -31.49
CA ASN A 103 24.54 3.87 -30.37
C ASN A 103 23.22 3.39 -29.77
N VAL A 104 23.19 3.33 -28.44
CA VAL A 104 21.99 3.01 -27.66
C VAL A 104 21.67 4.20 -26.78
N MET A 105 20.51 4.82 -27.00
CA MET A 105 20.04 5.99 -26.25
C MET A 105 18.84 5.62 -25.37
N PRO A 106 19.08 5.00 -24.20
CA PRO A 106 18.01 4.50 -23.34
C PRO A 106 17.27 5.62 -22.61
N PHE A 107 17.93 6.76 -22.36
CA PHE A 107 17.31 7.94 -21.78
C PHE A 107 18.15 9.16 -22.12
N CYS A 108 17.92 9.72 -23.31
CA CYS A 108 18.63 10.91 -23.76
C CYS A 108 17.77 12.16 -23.57
N SER A 109 18.29 13.16 -22.85
CA SER A 109 17.60 14.43 -22.59
C SER A 109 18.08 15.58 -23.48
N GLN A 110 19.00 15.29 -24.41
CA GLN A 110 19.68 16.31 -25.22
C GLN A 110 19.65 15.94 -26.69
N PHE A 111 19.68 16.96 -27.55
CA PHE A 111 19.78 16.74 -28.98
C PHE A 111 21.21 16.38 -29.40
N ILE A 112 21.38 15.12 -29.83
CA ILE A 112 22.68 14.59 -30.25
C ILE A 112 23.03 15.06 -31.68
N PRO A 113 24.28 15.48 -31.96
CA PRO A 113 24.77 15.81 -33.29
C PRO A 113 24.56 14.69 -34.34
N MET A 114 24.15 15.01 -35.57
CA MET A 114 23.98 14.00 -36.63
C MET A 114 25.29 13.27 -36.96
N ASN A 115 26.42 13.97 -36.90
CA ASN A 115 27.74 13.35 -37.05
C ASN A 115 28.12 12.38 -35.91
N VAL A 116 27.35 12.30 -34.83
CA VAL A 116 27.44 11.28 -33.77
C VAL A 116 26.41 10.18 -34.02
N ILE A 117 25.17 10.57 -34.36
CA ILE A 117 24.06 9.67 -34.68
C ILE A 117 24.38 8.73 -35.85
N ASP A 118 25.00 9.25 -36.92
CA ASP A 118 25.26 8.54 -38.17
C ASP A 118 26.65 7.86 -38.21
N ASN A 119 27.51 8.12 -37.22
CA ASN A 119 28.87 7.56 -37.18
C ASN A 119 28.94 6.03 -37.07
N PRO A 120 28.17 5.36 -36.18
CA PRO A 120 28.29 3.92 -35.99
C PRO A 120 27.68 3.17 -37.18
N LYS A 121 28.32 2.07 -37.60
CA LYS A 121 27.90 1.27 -38.77
C LYS A 121 26.42 0.83 -38.72
N HIS A 122 25.92 0.49 -37.53
CA HIS A 122 24.54 0.05 -37.35
C HIS A 122 23.58 1.19 -37.04
N GLY A 123 24.04 2.44 -36.99
CA GLY A 123 23.22 3.62 -36.70
C GLY A 123 22.95 3.80 -35.20
N SER A 124 21.85 4.49 -34.90
CA SER A 124 21.49 4.88 -33.54
C SER A 124 20.04 4.53 -33.24
N ILE A 125 19.78 3.96 -32.06
CA ILE A 125 18.41 3.72 -31.58
C ILE A 125 18.11 4.51 -30.32
N ILE A 126 16.88 5.03 -30.23
CA ILE A 126 16.41 5.88 -29.14
C ILE A 126 15.21 5.21 -28.47
N TYR A 127 15.20 5.22 -27.14
CA TYR A 127 14.00 4.97 -26.35
C TYR A 127 13.20 6.26 -26.18
N HIS A 128 11.92 6.23 -26.54
CA HIS A 128 11.00 7.35 -26.38
C HIS A 128 9.74 6.90 -25.63
N PRO A 129 9.37 7.54 -24.51
CA PRO A 129 8.30 7.06 -23.64
C PRO A 129 6.90 7.52 -24.09
N SER A 130 6.60 7.37 -25.39
CA SER A 130 5.25 7.47 -25.95
C SER A 130 5.06 6.53 -27.14
N ILE A 131 3.81 6.43 -27.61
CA ILE A 131 3.42 5.69 -28.81
C ILE A 131 3.60 6.63 -30.01
N LEU A 132 4.83 6.75 -30.52
CA LEU A 132 5.13 7.57 -31.70
C LEU A 132 4.21 7.19 -32.88
N PRO A 133 3.65 8.16 -33.62
CA PRO A 133 4.09 9.55 -33.74
C PRO A 133 3.48 10.53 -32.70
N LYS A 134 2.69 10.05 -31.74
CA LYS A 134 2.17 10.90 -30.66
C LYS A 134 3.29 11.33 -29.72
N HIS A 135 3.19 12.57 -29.25
CA HIS A 135 4.05 13.14 -28.23
C HIS A 135 5.55 13.07 -28.55
N ARG A 136 5.92 13.48 -29.77
CA ARG A 136 7.33 13.76 -30.09
C ARG A 136 7.86 14.88 -29.20
N GLY A 137 9.17 14.89 -28.94
CA GLY A 137 9.80 15.87 -28.09
C GLY A 137 9.89 15.46 -26.62
N ALA A 138 10.12 16.44 -25.74
CA ALA A 138 10.44 16.17 -24.35
C ALA A 138 9.19 15.95 -23.50
N SER A 139 9.35 15.31 -22.33
CA SER A 139 8.26 15.12 -21.35
C SER A 139 7.04 14.36 -21.90
N ALA A 140 7.25 13.41 -22.82
CA ALA A 140 6.17 12.70 -23.50
C ALA A 140 5.20 11.94 -22.54
N ILE A 141 5.69 11.46 -21.40
CA ILE A 141 4.85 10.85 -20.35
C ILE A 141 3.89 11.89 -19.75
N ASN A 142 4.39 13.10 -19.47
CA ASN A 142 3.57 14.19 -18.96
C ASN A 142 2.44 14.48 -19.95
N TRP A 143 2.77 14.68 -21.22
CA TRP A 143 1.81 15.01 -22.26
C TRP A 143 0.77 13.93 -22.52
N THR A 144 1.18 12.65 -22.48
CA THR A 144 0.24 11.52 -22.55
C THR A 144 -0.85 11.63 -21.47
N LEU A 145 -0.48 11.99 -20.25
CA LEU A 145 -1.42 12.11 -19.14
C LEU A 145 -2.19 13.44 -19.15
N ILE A 146 -1.56 14.53 -19.56
CA ILE A 146 -2.18 15.87 -19.71
C ILE A 146 -3.30 15.83 -20.76
N GLU A 147 -3.05 15.19 -21.89
CA GLU A 147 -4.04 15.04 -22.98
C GLU A 147 -5.14 14.00 -22.66
N GLY A 148 -5.02 13.29 -21.53
CA GLY A 148 -6.02 12.30 -21.13
C GLY A 148 -6.02 11.04 -21.99
N ASP A 149 -4.88 10.69 -22.59
CA ASP A 149 -4.78 9.49 -23.44
C ASP A 149 -5.16 8.23 -22.65
N LYS A 150 -5.94 7.35 -23.28
CA LYS A 150 -6.38 6.07 -22.70
C LYS A 150 -5.33 4.95 -22.87
N LYS A 151 -4.34 5.20 -23.72
CA LYS A 151 -3.26 4.28 -24.07
C LYS A 151 -1.95 5.03 -23.92
N ALA A 152 -1.01 4.42 -23.22
CA ALA A 152 0.35 4.91 -23.07
C ALA A 152 1.31 3.81 -23.49
N GLY A 153 2.55 4.17 -23.77
CA GLY A 153 3.52 3.21 -24.24
C GLY A 153 4.87 3.82 -24.46
N PHE A 154 5.73 3.06 -25.11
CA PHE A 154 7.04 3.55 -25.53
C PHE A 154 7.37 3.02 -26.92
N SER A 155 8.28 3.71 -27.57
CA SER A 155 8.81 3.39 -28.88
C SER A 155 10.33 3.29 -28.81
N ILE A 156 10.88 2.29 -29.48
CA ILE A 156 12.28 2.21 -29.82
C ILE A 156 12.36 2.48 -31.31
N PHE A 157 13.06 3.55 -31.70
CA PHE A 157 13.11 3.98 -33.07
C PHE A 157 14.54 4.29 -33.51
N TRP A 158 14.76 4.22 -34.82
CA TRP A 158 16.00 4.58 -35.47
C TRP A 158 16.10 6.09 -35.57
N ALA A 159 17.15 6.68 -35.02
CA ALA A 159 17.35 8.12 -35.13
C ALA A 159 17.59 8.54 -36.59
N ASP A 160 16.97 9.65 -36.99
CA ASP A 160 17.12 10.31 -38.28
C ASP A 160 17.41 11.81 -38.08
N ASP A 161 17.33 12.61 -39.15
CA ASP A 161 17.57 14.05 -39.12
C ASP A 161 16.39 14.88 -38.60
N GLY A 162 15.24 14.25 -38.38
CA GLY A 162 14.05 14.87 -37.78
C GLY A 162 13.96 14.71 -36.25
N LEU A 163 12.95 15.36 -35.66
CA LEU A 163 12.70 15.32 -34.21
C LEU A 163 11.76 14.17 -33.87
N ASP A 164 12.34 13.05 -33.43
CA ASP A 164 11.63 11.81 -33.09
C ASP A 164 10.75 11.26 -34.23
N THR A 165 11.18 11.47 -35.49
CA THR A 165 10.46 11.06 -36.71
C THR A 165 10.88 9.71 -37.26
N GLY A 166 12.06 9.23 -36.86
CA GLY A 166 12.66 8.09 -37.52
C GLY A 166 11.90 6.76 -37.34
N PRO A 167 12.20 5.76 -38.20
CA PRO A 167 11.43 4.53 -38.26
C PRO A 167 11.39 3.77 -36.93
N ILE A 168 10.23 3.22 -36.57
CA ILE A 168 10.04 2.39 -35.38
C ILE A 168 10.68 1.01 -35.59
N LEU A 169 11.46 0.59 -34.60
CA LEU A 169 12.00 -0.77 -34.45
C LEU A 169 11.06 -1.62 -33.59
N LEU A 170 10.63 -1.09 -32.45
CA LEU A 170 9.72 -1.77 -31.53
C LEU A 170 8.80 -0.74 -30.88
N GLN A 171 7.53 -1.08 -30.67
CA GLN A 171 6.59 -0.27 -29.91
C GLN A 171 5.73 -1.17 -29.03
N ARG A 172 5.47 -0.74 -27.80
CA ARG A 172 4.58 -1.45 -26.86
C ARG A 172 3.63 -0.46 -26.19
N GLU A 173 2.43 -0.92 -25.93
CA GLU A 173 1.36 -0.14 -25.30
C GLU A 173 0.82 -0.80 -24.02
N CYS A 174 0.20 0.02 -23.17
CA CYS A 174 -0.55 -0.34 -21.99
C CYS A 174 -1.78 0.57 -21.86
N ASN A 175 -2.74 0.16 -21.04
CA ASN A 175 -3.87 1.02 -20.70
C ASN A 175 -3.44 2.05 -19.64
N VAL A 176 -3.90 3.30 -19.81
CA VAL A 176 -3.76 4.35 -18.79
C VAL A 176 -4.91 4.22 -17.81
N GLU A 177 -4.59 4.05 -16.53
CA GLU A 177 -5.62 4.03 -15.48
C GLU A 177 -6.10 5.45 -15.19
N PRO A 178 -7.35 5.62 -14.72
CA PRO A 178 -7.93 6.95 -14.48
C PRO A 178 -7.09 7.86 -13.57
N ASN A 179 -6.32 7.28 -12.65
CA ASN A 179 -5.48 8.02 -11.69
C ASN A 179 -3.98 7.73 -11.88
N ASP A 180 -3.57 7.21 -13.04
CA ASP A 180 -2.14 7.10 -13.34
C ASP A 180 -1.51 8.50 -13.36
N THR A 181 -0.34 8.56 -12.74
CA THR A 181 0.58 9.69 -12.67
C THR A 181 1.83 9.39 -13.49
N VAL A 182 2.68 10.40 -13.73
CA VAL A 182 3.96 10.20 -14.44
C VAL A 182 4.79 9.13 -13.73
N ASP A 183 4.88 9.21 -12.40
CA ASP A 183 5.65 8.27 -11.59
C ASP A 183 5.06 6.85 -11.63
N THR A 184 3.75 6.71 -11.44
CA THR A 184 3.11 5.38 -11.40
C THR A 184 3.12 4.71 -12.77
N LEU A 185 2.82 5.42 -13.86
CA LEU A 185 2.88 4.89 -15.21
C LEU A 185 4.32 4.50 -15.59
N TYR A 186 5.30 5.31 -15.20
CA TYR A 186 6.71 5.01 -15.43
C TYR A 186 7.13 3.74 -14.70
N ASN A 187 6.89 3.66 -13.40
CA ASN A 187 7.32 2.52 -12.58
C ASN A 187 6.56 1.22 -12.90
N ARG A 188 5.27 1.33 -13.26
CA ARG A 188 4.39 0.19 -13.57
C ARG A 188 4.72 -0.47 -14.91
N PHE A 189 5.02 0.33 -15.95
CA PHE A 189 5.14 -0.18 -17.32
C PHE A 189 6.38 0.33 -18.05
N LEU A 190 6.55 1.65 -18.19
CA LEU A 190 7.56 2.22 -19.09
C LEU A 190 8.99 1.85 -18.67
N TYR A 191 9.28 1.85 -17.38
CA TYR A 191 10.58 1.47 -16.83
C TYR A 191 10.89 -0.03 -17.03
N PRO A 192 10.14 -0.98 -16.43
CA PRO A 192 10.49 -2.40 -16.52
C PRO A 192 10.37 -2.97 -17.94
N GLU A 193 9.38 -2.55 -18.73
CA GLU A 193 9.21 -3.05 -20.10
C GLU A 193 10.12 -2.32 -21.11
N GLY A 194 10.41 -1.04 -20.89
CA GLY A 194 11.34 -0.28 -21.71
C GLY A 194 12.77 -0.83 -21.65
N ILE A 195 13.24 -1.24 -20.47
CA ILE A 195 14.55 -1.89 -20.30
C ILE A 195 14.62 -3.19 -21.12
N LYS A 196 13.62 -4.07 -20.98
CA LYS A 196 13.55 -5.34 -21.71
C LYS A 196 13.55 -5.11 -23.21
N ALA A 197 12.72 -4.19 -23.66
CA ALA A 197 12.59 -3.83 -25.07
C ALA A 197 13.88 -3.26 -25.64
N MET A 198 14.64 -2.46 -24.88
CA MET A 198 15.91 -1.92 -25.37
C MET A 198 16.95 -3.01 -25.58
N VAL A 199 17.03 -3.97 -24.67
CA VAL A 199 17.89 -5.14 -24.82
C VAL A 199 17.47 -5.99 -26.02
N GLU A 200 16.16 -6.20 -26.19
CA GLU A 200 15.60 -6.92 -27.35
C GLU A 200 15.93 -6.23 -28.67
N ALA A 201 15.79 -4.90 -28.74
CA ALA A 201 16.12 -4.12 -29.91
C ALA A 201 17.60 -4.26 -30.31
N VAL A 202 18.52 -4.16 -29.36
CA VAL A 202 19.96 -4.35 -29.64
C VAL A 202 20.25 -5.77 -30.14
N ASN A 203 19.60 -6.79 -29.57
CA ASN A 203 19.76 -8.18 -30.03
C ASN A 203 19.23 -8.37 -31.46
N LEU A 204 18.08 -7.79 -31.79
CA LEU A 204 17.54 -7.81 -33.16
C LEU A 204 18.50 -7.17 -34.17
N ILE A 205 19.20 -6.09 -33.77
CA ILE A 205 20.20 -5.43 -34.62
C ILE A 205 21.43 -6.32 -34.80
N ALA A 206 21.95 -6.91 -33.71
CA ALA A 206 23.11 -7.80 -33.76
C ALA A 206 22.87 -9.02 -34.68
N ASP A 207 21.63 -9.50 -34.72
CA ASP A 207 21.18 -10.59 -35.58
C ASP A 207 20.82 -10.17 -37.01
N GLY A 208 20.84 -8.86 -37.33
CA GLY A 208 20.43 -8.34 -38.64
C GLY A 208 18.94 -8.47 -38.94
N LYS A 209 18.08 -8.55 -37.90
CA LYS A 209 16.62 -8.75 -37.99
C LYS A 209 15.79 -7.54 -37.55
N ALA A 210 16.43 -6.45 -37.13
CA ALA A 210 15.72 -5.28 -36.63
C ALA A 210 14.90 -4.60 -37.74
N PRO A 211 13.57 -4.44 -37.55
CA PRO A 211 12.72 -3.81 -38.55
C PRO A 211 12.92 -2.28 -38.60
N ARG A 212 12.48 -1.67 -39.70
CA ARG A 212 12.41 -0.22 -39.90
C ARG A 212 11.01 0.12 -40.39
N VAL A 213 10.10 0.41 -39.47
CA VAL A 213 8.69 0.72 -39.79
C VAL A 213 8.52 2.24 -39.80
N THR A 214 8.26 2.83 -40.96
CA THR A 214 8.00 4.28 -41.07
C THR A 214 6.83 4.68 -40.18
N GLN A 215 6.99 5.76 -39.41
CA GLN A 215 5.91 6.29 -38.58
C GLN A 215 4.76 6.80 -39.46
N PRO A 216 3.49 6.61 -39.08
CA PRO A 216 2.37 7.25 -39.76
C PRO A 216 2.39 8.77 -39.54
N GLU A 217 1.78 9.53 -40.46
CA GLU A 217 1.54 10.98 -40.30
C GLU A 217 0.30 11.27 -39.43
N GLU A 218 -0.66 10.34 -39.42
CA GLU A 218 -1.89 10.48 -38.65
C GLU A 218 -1.61 10.43 -37.14
N GLY A 219 -2.13 11.41 -36.40
CA GLY A 219 -1.95 11.51 -34.95
C GLY A 219 -0.57 12.01 -34.50
N ALA A 220 0.28 12.47 -35.43
CA ALA A 220 1.56 13.05 -35.09
C ALA A 220 1.38 14.34 -34.28
N SER A 221 2.08 14.42 -33.15
CA SER A 221 2.09 15.61 -32.29
C SER A 221 3.50 15.85 -31.75
N TYR A 222 3.80 17.11 -31.42
CA TYR A 222 5.09 17.50 -30.86
C TYR A 222 4.85 18.44 -29.69
N GLU A 223 5.49 18.15 -28.56
CA GLU A 223 5.39 19.00 -27.39
C GLU A 223 6.75 19.30 -26.72
N GLY A 224 6.78 20.44 -26.03
CA GLY A 224 7.98 20.94 -25.37
C GLY A 224 8.22 20.33 -23.99
N ILE A 225 9.39 20.61 -23.43
CA ILE A 225 9.76 20.16 -22.08
C ILE A 225 8.85 20.77 -21.00
N GLN A 226 8.43 19.93 -20.05
CA GLN A 226 7.74 20.38 -18.84
C GLN A 226 8.73 20.73 -17.73
N LYS A 227 8.58 21.94 -17.19
CA LYS A 227 9.37 22.52 -16.10
C LYS A 227 8.44 23.05 -15.03
N LYS A 228 8.98 23.35 -13.85
CA LYS A 228 8.17 23.96 -12.79
C LYS A 228 7.52 25.27 -13.26
N SER A 229 8.26 26.10 -14.00
CA SER A 229 7.79 27.41 -14.48
C SER A 229 6.55 27.37 -15.38
N ASN A 230 6.28 26.27 -16.09
CA ASN A 230 5.10 26.12 -16.96
C ASN A 230 4.10 25.08 -16.44
N ALA A 231 4.26 24.59 -15.21
CA ALA A 231 3.36 23.62 -14.57
C ALA A 231 2.28 24.28 -13.68
N LYS A 232 2.00 25.59 -13.85
CA LYS A 232 0.92 26.26 -13.10
C LYS A 232 -0.42 25.66 -13.53
N VAL A 233 -1.25 25.24 -12.58
CA VAL A 233 -2.58 24.69 -12.83
C VAL A 233 -3.48 25.82 -13.31
N ASN A 234 -4.12 25.65 -14.46
CA ASN A 234 -5.22 26.51 -14.87
C ASN A 234 -6.54 25.96 -14.32
N LEU A 235 -7.03 26.55 -13.22
CA LEU A 235 -8.28 26.13 -12.57
C LEU A 235 -9.54 26.56 -13.33
N ALA A 236 -9.42 27.38 -14.38
CA ALA A 236 -10.53 27.75 -15.27
C ALA A 236 -10.75 26.69 -16.38
N GLN A 237 -10.73 25.41 -16.02
CA GLN A 237 -10.93 24.28 -16.92
C GLN A 237 -11.91 23.25 -16.31
N SER A 238 -12.31 22.23 -17.08
CA SER A 238 -13.12 21.13 -16.54
C SER A 238 -12.39 20.37 -15.45
N ALA A 239 -13.11 19.70 -14.55
CA ALA A 239 -12.48 18.93 -13.47
C ALA A 239 -11.54 17.83 -14.01
N GLU A 240 -11.88 17.25 -15.17
CA GLU A 240 -11.05 16.27 -15.87
C GLU A 240 -9.75 16.87 -16.39
N ALA A 241 -9.78 18.07 -16.98
CA ALA A 241 -8.58 18.75 -17.44
C ALA A 241 -7.67 19.15 -16.27
N ILE A 242 -8.24 19.63 -15.16
CA ILE A 242 -7.49 19.93 -13.93
C ILE A 242 -6.84 18.65 -13.38
N HIS A 243 -7.59 17.55 -13.30
CA HIS A 243 -7.08 16.25 -12.86
C HIS A 243 -5.94 15.74 -13.75
N ASN A 244 -6.12 15.76 -15.07
CA ASN A 244 -5.12 15.36 -16.06
C ASN A 244 -3.85 16.22 -15.96
N TRP A 245 -4.01 17.53 -15.74
CA TRP A 245 -2.89 18.43 -15.53
C TRP A 245 -2.11 18.08 -14.26
N ILE A 246 -2.79 17.83 -13.14
CA ILE A 246 -2.13 17.48 -11.87
C ILE A 246 -1.41 16.15 -11.98
N ARG A 247 -2.09 15.07 -12.39
CA ARG A 247 -1.49 13.74 -12.51
C ARG A 247 -0.38 13.68 -13.57
N GLY A 248 -0.50 14.48 -14.64
CA GLY A 248 0.50 14.61 -15.69
C GLY A 248 1.75 15.38 -15.28
N HIS A 249 1.78 15.98 -14.10
CA HIS A 249 2.98 16.55 -13.49
C HIS A 249 3.37 15.87 -12.17
N ASP A 250 2.71 14.76 -11.79
CA ASP A 250 2.93 14.05 -10.54
C ASP A 250 3.92 12.89 -10.74
N LYS A 251 5.14 12.91 -10.16
CA LYS A 251 5.70 13.90 -9.22
C LYS A 251 6.51 15.02 -9.88
N VAL A 252 6.93 14.85 -11.13
CA VAL A 252 7.88 15.75 -11.80
C VAL A 252 7.20 16.42 -13.00
N PRO A 253 7.29 17.76 -13.13
CA PRO A 253 7.92 18.73 -12.22
C PRO A 253 7.04 19.16 -11.01
N GLY A 254 5.84 18.62 -10.87
CA GLY A 254 4.85 18.97 -9.85
C GLY A 254 3.96 20.13 -10.28
N ALA A 255 2.69 19.87 -10.55
CA ALA A 255 1.70 20.89 -10.86
C ALA A 255 1.47 21.79 -9.65
N TRP A 256 1.39 23.11 -9.83
CA TRP A 256 1.30 24.04 -8.71
C TRP A 256 0.23 25.11 -8.91
N THR A 257 -0.26 25.66 -7.80
CA THR A 257 -1.15 26.81 -7.74
C THR A 257 -0.70 27.74 -6.60
N VAL A 258 -1.41 28.84 -6.39
CA VAL A 258 -1.17 29.74 -5.25
C VAL A 258 -2.31 29.59 -4.25
N ILE A 259 -1.96 29.33 -2.99
CA ILE A 259 -2.88 29.23 -1.86
C ILE A 259 -2.34 30.16 -0.77
N ASP A 260 -3.16 31.06 -0.23
CA ASP A 260 -2.76 32.04 0.78
C ASP A 260 -1.48 32.84 0.41
N GLY A 261 -1.31 33.15 -0.88
CA GLY A 261 -0.16 33.89 -1.40
C GLY A 261 1.13 33.07 -1.54
N GLN A 262 1.11 31.77 -1.27
CA GLN A 262 2.27 30.87 -1.39
C GLN A 262 2.11 29.89 -2.55
N THR A 263 3.22 29.54 -3.22
CA THR A 263 3.20 28.48 -4.23
C THR A 263 3.03 27.11 -3.56
N VAL A 264 1.95 26.40 -3.92
CA VAL A 264 1.65 25.07 -3.41
C VAL A 264 1.57 24.09 -4.57
N THR A 265 2.33 23.00 -4.46
CA THR A 265 2.34 21.89 -5.42
C THR A 265 1.30 20.85 -5.04
N LEU A 266 0.55 20.36 -6.02
CA LEU A 266 -0.58 19.44 -5.86
C LEU A 266 -0.18 18.03 -6.30
N TYR A 267 -0.50 17.01 -5.48
CA TYR A 267 -0.24 15.61 -5.79
C TYR A 267 -1.40 14.69 -5.43
N GLY A 268 -1.49 13.56 -6.13
CA GLY A 268 -2.48 12.51 -5.90
C GLY A 268 -3.90 12.95 -6.22
N SER A 269 -4.11 13.52 -7.41
CA SER A 269 -5.44 13.92 -7.86
C SER A 269 -6.32 12.70 -8.22
N SER A 270 -7.64 12.86 -8.04
CA SER A 270 -8.65 11.91 -8.52
C SER A 270 -9.98 12.61 -8.75
N LEU A 271 -10.74 12.17 -9.76
CA LEU A 271 -12.09 12.70 -10.02
C LEU A 271 -13.10 12.18 -8.97
N LEU A 272 -13.95 13.08 -8.47
CA LEU A 272 -15.03 12.73 -7.55
C LEU A 272 -16.27 12.27 -8.35
N GLY A 273 -16.70 11.02 -8.11
CA GLY A 273 -17.87 10.41 -8.78
C GLY A 273 -19.20 10.57 -8.04
N GLY A 274 -19.25 11.30 -6.92
CA GLY A 274 -20.43 11.44 -6.05
C GLY A 274 -20.63 12.87 -5.54
N SER A 275 -21.53 13.05 -4.56
CA SER A 275 -21.74 14.36 -3.92
C SER A 275 -20.47 14.86 -3.26
N VAL A 276 -20.15 16.14 -3.44
CA VAL A 276 -18.97 16.77 -2.84
C VAL A 276 -19.06 16.69 -1.30
N PRO A 277 -18.06 16.11 -0.61
CA PRO A 277 -18.08 16.02 0.84
C PRO A 277 -18.10 17.41 1.49
N LYS A 278 -18.74 17.53 2.65
CA LYS A 278 -18.63 18.75 3.46
C LYS A 278 -17.17 18.96 3.87
N GLY A 279 -16.72 20.21 3.80
CA GLY A 279 -15.35 20.59 4.12
C GLY A 279 -15.25 22.07 4.47
N GLN A 280 -14.07 22.46 4.92
CA GLN A 280 -13.76 23.86 5.23
C GLN A 280 -13.31 24.60 3.96
N PRO A 281 -13.89 25.77 3.63
CA PRO A 281 -13.49 26.55 2.46
C PRO A 281 -12.03 26.98 2.51
N LEU A 282 -11.34 26.88 1.38
CA LEU A 282 -9.97 27.34 1.17
C LEU A 282 -9.89 28.15 -0.14
N GLU A 283 -9.42 29.38 -0.05
CA GLU A 283 -9.21 30.23 -1.21
C GLU A 283 -8.01 29.73 -2.02
N VAL A 284 -8.20 29.53 -3.32
CA VAL A 284 -7.17 29.08 -4.24
C VAL A 284 -7.14 30.04 -5.43
N GLU A 285 -5.99 30.62 -5.72
CA GLU A 285 -5.85 31.63 -6.77
C GLU A 285 -6.28 31.04 -8.14
N GLY A 286 -7.19 31.75 -8.82
CA GLY A 286 -7.69 31.35 -10.14
C GLY A 286 -8.81 30.31 -10.11
N ALA A 287 -9.24 29.83 -8.93
CA ALA A 287 -10.44 29.01 -8.81
C ALA A 287 -11.71 29.86 -8.97
N ALA A 288 -12.73 29.33 -9.66
CA ALA A 288 -14.02 30.03 -9.83
C ALA A 288 -14.87 30.06 -8.54
N GLN A 289 -14.59 29.14 -7.62
CA GLN A 289 -15.17 29.07 -6.28
C GLN A 289 -14.13 28.50 -5.32
N PRO A 290 -14.26 28.76 -4.00
CA PRO A 290 -13.31 28.26 -3.02
C PRO A 290 -13.19 26.73 -3.07
N GLY A 291 -11.96 26.22 -2.93
CA GLY A 291 -11.74 24.80 -2.70
C GLY A 291 -12.31 24.37 -1.35
N LEU A 292 -12.45 23.06 -1.12
CA LEU A 292 -12.91 22.52 0.16
C LEU A 292 -11.87 21.55 0.74
N ILE A 293 -11.40 21.82 1.95
CA ILE A 293 -10.63 20.86 2.72
C ILE A 293 -11.58 19.88 3.38
N THR A 294 -11.53 18.63 2.93
CA THR A 294 -12.35 17.51 3.41
C THR A 294 -11.48 16.48 4.10
N SER A 295 -12.08 15.49 4.77
CA SER A 295 -11.34 14.34 5.32
C SER A 295 -10.54 13.57 4.25
N GLY A 296 -10.96 13.62 2.98
CA GLY A 296 -10.30 12.97 1.86
C GLY A 296 -9.19 13.80 1.17
N GLY A 297 -9.11 15.10 1.45
CA GLY A 297 -8.14 16.00 0.81
C GLY A 297 -8.73 17.34 0.39
N LEU A 298 -7.99 18.10 -0.42
CA LEU A 298 -8.42 19.36 -1.03
C LEU A 298 -9.28 19.06 -2.25
N VAL A 299 -10.53 19.47 -2.22
CA VAL A 299 -11.44 19.42 -3.35
C VAL A 299 -11.36 20.73 -4.13
N LEU A 300 -11.08 20.64 -5.43
CA LEU A 300 -11.11 21.74 -6.39
C LEU A 300 -12.24 21.50 -7.38
N PHE A 301 -12.84 22.58 -7.87
CA PHE A 301 -13.98 22.52 -8.76
C PHE A 301 -13.59 22.92 -10.18
N GLY A 302 -14.05 22.14 -11.16
CA GLY A 302 -13.98 22.50 -12.56
C GLY A 302 -15.09 23.46 -12.97
N THR A 303 -14.93 24.07 -14.14
CA THR A 303 -15.95 24.93 -14.77
C THR A 303 -17.21 24.17 -15.19
N ASP A 304 -17.17 22.84 -15.20
CA ASP A 304 -18.26 21.92 -15.54
C ASP A 304 -19.09 21.47 -14.32
N GLY A 305 -18.85 22.05 -13.14
CA GLY A 305 -19.55 21.72 -11.89
C GLY A 305 -19.13 20.38 -11.27
N LYS A 306 -18.19 19.68 -11.88
CA LYS A 306 -17.55 18.48 -11.32
C LYS A 306 -16.37 18.88 -10.42
N ALA A 307 -15.86 17.93 -9.66
CA ALA A 307 -14.81 18.17 -8.69
C ALA A 307 -13.66 17.16 -8.79
N VAL A 308 -12.46 17.63 -8.46
CA VAL A 308 -11.23 16.83 -8.34
C VAL A 308 -10.75 16.90 -6.89
N GLN A 309 -10.38 15.76 -6.33
CA GLN A 309 -9.80 15.67 -5.00
C GLN A 309 -8.28 15.49 -5.10
N VAL A 310 -7.53 16.38 -4.46
CA VAL A 310 -6.07 16.36 -4.32
C VAL A 310 -5.71 15.86 -2.93
N LYS A 311 -4.88 14.81 -2.86
CA LYS A 311 -4.55 14.15 -1.58
C LYS A 311 -3.43 14.84 -0.82
N ASN A 312 -2.41 15.36 -1.50
CA ASN A 312 -1.24 15.93 -0.85
C ASN A 312 -0.87 17.30 -1.43
N LEU A 313 -0.33 18.15 -0.55
CA LEU A 313 0.16 19.49 -0.86
C LEU A 313 1.64 19.56 -0.50
N GLN A 314 2.44 20.24 -1.31
CA GLN A 314 3.84 20.53 -1.00
C GLN A 314 4.10 22.03 -1.13
N PHE A 315 4.62 22.64 -0.08
CA PHE A 315 4.94 24.06 0.00
C PHE A 315 6.35 24.36 -0.53
N GLU A 316 6.68 25.64 -0.69
CA GLU A 316 7.98 26.11 -1.24
C GLU A 316 9.19 25.67 -0.42
N ASP A 317 9.02 25.50 0.89
CA ASP A 317 10.04 24.97 1.81
C ASP A 317 10.29 23.46 1.64
N GLY A 318 9.55 22.81 0.73
CA GLY A 318 9.62 21.37 0.47
C GLY A 318 8.72 20.52 1.37
N LYS A 319 8.09 21.10 2.40
CA LYS A 319 7.18 20.41 3.33
C LYS A 319 6.00 19.84 2.58
N MET A 320 5.79 18.54 2.71
CA MET A 320 4.62 17.84 2.17
C MET A 320 3.63 17.50 3.28
N ILE A 321 2.36 17.82 3.08
CA ILE A 321 1.29 17.46 4.02
C ILE A 321 0.15 16.74 3.29
N PRO A 322 -0.60 15.87 3.98
CA PRO A 322 -1.92 15.48 3.53
C PRO A 322 -2.80 16.73 3.42
N ALA A 323 -3.46 16.92 2.29
CA ALA A 323 -4.30 18.08 2.03
C ALA A 323 -5.45 18.18 3.04
N SER A 324 -5.96 17.04 3.54
CA SER A 324 -7.00 17.00 4.59
C SER A 324 -6.56 17.62 5.92
N LYS A 325 -5.24 17.78 6.12
CA LYS A 325 -4.65 18.41 7.30
C LYS A 325 -4.25 19.87 7.07
N TYR A 326 -4.68 20.51 5.96
CA TYR A 326 -4.30 21.89 5.66
C TYR A 326 -4.63 22.87 6.79
N PHE A 327 -5.84 22.78 7.37
CA PHE A 327 -6.20 23.63 8.52
C PHE A 327 -5.71 23.07 9.86
N SER A 328 -5.31 21.80 9.90
CA SER A 328 -4.68 21.17 11.05
C SER A 328 -3.18 21.45 11.12
N SER A 329 -2.57 22.03 10.08
CA SER A 329 -1.12 22.26 10.04
C SER A 329 -0.65 23.46 10.88
N GLY A 330 -1.51 23.96 11.77
CA GLY A 330 -1.10 24.74 12.93
C GLY A 330 -0.36 23.92 14.01
N GLU A 331 -0.40 22.57 13.95
CA GLU A 331 0.27 21.71 14.95
C GLU A 331 1.10 20.59 14.30
N SER A 332 1.97 20.94 13.37
CA SER A 332 3.23 20.20 13.18
C SER A 332 4.30 21.20 12.85
N SER A 333 4.67 21.99 13.87
CA SER A 333 6.00 22.55 13.96
C SER A 333 7.00 21.39 13.83
N SER A 334 8.05 21.59 13.03
CA SER A 334 9.32 20.93 13.36
C SER A 334 9.55 21.23 14.82
N VAL A 335 9.68 20.18 15.64
CA VAL A 335 9.84 20.38 17.07
C VAL A 335 11.13 21.19 17.24
N GLU A 336 11.01 22.41 17.77
CA GLU A 336 12.19 23.20 18.10
C GLU A 336 12.94 22.47 19.20
N LEU A 337 14.11 21.97 18.86
CA LEU A 337 14.93 21.19 19.77
C LEU A 337 15.41 22.09 20.92
N THR A 338 15.23 21.65 22.16
CA THR A 338 15.92 22.28 23.30
C THR A 338 17.43 22.10 23.14
N ASP A 339 18.22 22.85 23.90
CA ASP A 339 19.69 22.70 23.82
C ASP A 339 20.16 21.30 24.30
N GLU A 340 19.43 20.66 25.21
CA GLU A 340 19.64 19.25 25.54
C GLU A 340 19.32 18.30 24.37
N GLU A 341 18.22 18.53 23.66
CA GLU A 341 17.80 17.69 22.52
C GLU A 341 18.71 17.86 21.30
N LYS A 342 19.24 19.07 21.06
CA LYS A 342 20.29 19.29 20.05
C LYS A 342 21.53 18.48 20.38
N LYS A 343 21.91 18.41 21.65
CA LYS A 343 23.05 17.60 22.09
C LYS A 343 22.79 16.10 21.87
N MET A 344 21.59 15.61 22.21
CA MET A 344 21.20 14.22 21.91
C MET A 344 21.17 13.95 20.40
N ALA A 345 20.68 14.89 19.59
CA ALA A 345 20.69 14.75 18.14
C ALA A 345 22.12 14.61 17.60
N GLU A 346 23.09 15.38 18.10
CA GLU A 346 24.50 15.22 17.71
C GLU A 346 25.11 13.88 18.18
N GLU A 347 24.71 13.37 19.34
CA GLU A 347 25.10 12.02 19.78
C GLU A 347 24.53 10.94 18.84
N ILE A 348 23.25 11.06 18.45
CA ILE A 348 22.61 10.18 17.47
C ILE A 348 23.29 10.30 16.10
N ARG A 349 23.66 11.51 15.68
CA ARG A 349 24.42 11.78 14.44
C ARG A 349 25.75 11.04 14.45
N ALA A 350 26.45 11.01 15.58
CA ALA A 350 27.67 10.24 15.75
C ALA A 350 27.45 8.73 15.67
N ILE A 351 26.33 8.21 16.21
CA ILE A 351 25.95 6.79 16.07
C ILE A 351 25.70 6.45 14.60
N TRP A 352 24.91 7.28 13.88
CA TRP A 352 24.68 7.13 12.44
C TRP A 352 25.98 7.12 11.67
N LYS A 353 26.91 8.02 11.98
CA LYS A 353 28.23 8.09 11.35
C LYS A 353 29.08 6.84 11.62
N GLY A 354 28.99 6.28 12.84
CA GLY A 354 29.69 5.05 13.22
C GLY A 354 29.14 3.78 12.56
N ILE A 355 27.88 3.81 12.13
CA ILE A 355 27.24 2.75 11.37
C ILE A 355 27.53 2.93 9.87
N LEU A 356 27.23 4.12 9.35
CA LEU A 356 27.40 4.51 7.95
C LEU A 356 28.82 5.02 7.67
N SER A 357 29.81 4.16 7.92
CA SER A 357 31.23 4.50 7.80
C SER A 357 31.65 4.97 6.39
N ASN A 358 30.87 4.61 5.37
CA ASN A 358 31.05 4.99 3.97
C ASN A 358 30.51 6.39 3.62
N VAL A 359 29.73 7.02 4.49
CA VAL A 359 29.17 8.37 4.27
C VAL A 359 30.09 9.41 4.86
N ALA A 360 30.48 10.44 4.12
CA ALA A 360 31.46 11.45 4.56
C ALA A 360 30.99 12.24 5.80
N ALA A 361 29.75 12.72 5.80
CA ALA A 361 29.11 13.39 6.93
C ALA A 361 27.62 13.03 6.96
N ILE A 362 27.04 12.91 8.14
CA ILE A 362 25.60 12.68 8.29
C ILE A 362 24.91 14.04 8.27
N GLU A 363 24.30 14.38 7.14
CA GLU A 363 23.42 15.53 6.97
C GLU A 363 21.98 15.16 7.33
N ASP A 364 21.13 16.17 7.56
CA ASP A 364 19.71 16.00 7.88
C ASP A 364 18.92 15.20 6.83
N THR A 365 19.33 15.30 5.57
CA THR A 365 18.72 14.55 4.44
C THR A 365 19.32 13.16 4.25
N THR A 366 20.31 12.76 5.04
CA THR A 366 20.97 11.44 4.92
C THR A 366 19.96 10.34 5.16
N ASP A 367 19.80 9.45 4.19
CA ASP A 367 18.89 8.30 4.29
C ASP A 367 19.66 7.07 4.77
N PHE A 368 19.22 6.47 5.87
CA PHE A 368 19.89 5.38 6.57
C PHE A 368 20.12 4.16 5.66
N PHE A 369 19.09 3.73 4.93
CA PHE A 369 19.14 2.52 4.11
C PHE A 369 19.78 2.77 2.74
N LYS A 370 19.49 3.91 2.11
CA LYS A 370 20.16 4.28 0.84
C LYS A 370 21.67 4.47 1.03
N SER A 371 22.09 4.79 2.25
CA SER A 371 23.50 4.91 2.62
C SER A 371 24.19 3.57 2.91
N GLY A 372 23.48 2.45 2.82
CA GLY A 372 24.06 1.10 2.91
C GLY A 372 23.83 0.37 4.23
N ALA A 373 23.04 0.92 5.17
CA ALA A 373 22.67 0.20 6.39
C ALA A 373 21.77 -1.01 6.08
N ALA A 374 22.02 -2.11 6.79
CA ALA A 374 21.21 -3.31 6.78
C ALA A 374 20.34 -3.44 8.04
N SER A 375 19.52 -4.48 8.12
CA SER A 375 18.64 -4.75 9.26
C SER A 375 19.39 -4.92 10.59
N MET A 376 20.60 -5.48 10.58
CA MET A 376 21.45 -5.57 11.78
C MET A 376 21.91 -4.20 12.28
N ASP A 377 22.10 -3.24 11.36
CA ASP A 377 22.50 -1.87 11.69
C ASP A 377 21.37 -1.09 12.33
N VAL A 378 20.10 -1.40 11.99
CA VAL A 378 18.92 -0.83 12.66
C VAL A 378 18.88 -1.26 14.13
N VAL A 379 19.13 -2.55 14.41
CA VAL A 379 19.18 -3.06 15.79
C VAL A 379 20.31 -2.38 16.55
N ARG A 380 21.50 -2.29 15.94
CA ARG A 380 22.64 -1.59 16.52
C ARG A 380 22.33 -0.12 16.82
N LEU A 381 21.69 0.59 15.89
CA LEU A 381 21.27 1.98 16.07
C LEU A 381 20.36 2.13 17.29
N VAL A 382 19.29 1.34 17.36
CA VAL A 382 18.31 1.39 18.47
C VAL A 382 18.97 1.10 19.81
N GLU A 383 19.83 0.08 19.89
CA GLU A 383 20.50 -0.28 21.14
C GLU A 383 21.57 0.73 21.57
N GLU A 384 22.34 1.30 20.63
CA GLU A 384 23.31 2.36 20.94
C GLU A 384 22.60 3.65 21.40
N ILE A 385 21.43 3.98 20.82
CA ILE A 385 20.62 5.11 21.29
C ILE A 385 20.08 4.85 22.69
N LYS A 386 19.53 3.66 22.97
CA LYS A 386 19.07 3.32 24.33
C LYS A 386 20.18 3.41 25.38
N GLN A 387 21.41 3.07 25.01
CA GLN A 387 22.56 3.17 25.92
C GLN A 387 23.01 4.61 26.16
N LYS A 388 23.04 5.44 25.11
CA LYS A 388 23.61 6.80 25.18
C LYS A 388 22.59 7.87 25.49
N CYS A 389 21.34 7.69 25.08
CA CYS A 389 20.22 8.61 25.27
C CYS A 389 19.18 7.94 26.18
N ALA A 390 19.27 8.17 27.50
CA ALA A 390 18.35 7.60 28.47
C ALA A 390 16.92 8.17 28.33
N GLY A 391 15.91 7.33 28.54
CA GLY A 391 14.51 7.78 28.68
C GLY A 391 13.61 7.64 27.44
N VAL A 392 14.06 6.99 26.35
CA VAL A 392 13.24 6.79 25.13
C VAL A 392 13.06 5.31 24.79
N GLU A 393 11.81 4.89 24.59
CA GLU A 393 11.50 3.59 23.97
C GLU A 393 11.42 3.71 22.45
N LEU A 394 12.54 3.41 21.78
CA LEU A 394 12.59 3.24 20.33
C LEU A 394 12.38 1.77 19.94
N GLN A 395 11.57 1.56 18.90
CA GLN A 395 11.42 0.27 18.21
C GLN A 395 12.16 0.32 16.86
N THR A 396 12.46 -0.84 16.29
CA THR A 396 13.14 -0.93 14.99
C THR A 396 12.35 -0.26 13.85
N GLU A 397 11.02 -0.30 13.96
CA GLU A 397 10.06 0.27 13.03
C GLU A 397 10.18 1.80 12.93
N ASP A 398 10.57 2.48 14.01
CA ASP A 398 10.77 3.93 14.00
C ASP A 398 11.87 4.33 13.02
N VAL A 399 12.93 3.52 12.90
CA VAL A 399 14.02 3.72 11.93
C VAL A 399 13.56 3.40 10.50
N TYR A 400 12.71 2.38 10.32
CA TYR A 400 12.17 2.03 8.99
C TYR A 400 11.16 3.05 8.47
N MET A 401 10.44 3.73 9.36
CA MET A 401 9.42 4.72 9.02
C MET A 401 9.97 6.13 8.88
N ALA A 402 11.11 6.44 9.51
CA ALA A 402 11.82 7.70 9.41
C ALA A 402 13.24 7.44 8.89
N THR A 403 13.34 7.25 7.57
CA THR A 403 14.58 6.78 6.95
C THR A 403 15.64 7.88 6.84
N THR A 404 15.25 9.17 6.89
CA THR A 404 16.20 10.28 6.89
C THR A 404 16.58 10.72 8.30
N PHE A 405 17.78 11.26 8.48
CA PHE A 405 18.26 11.70 9.79
C PHE A 405 17.32 12.72 10.45
N GLN A 406 16.85 13.70 9.69
CA GLN A 406 15.93 14.73 10.18
C GLN A 406 14.60 14.14 10.65
N GLU A 407 13.98 13.29 9.83
CA GLU A 407 12.73 12.61 10.21
C GLU A 407 12.95 11.74 11.46
N PHE A 408 14.07 11.04 11.53
CA PHE A 408 14.40 10.18 12.66
C PHE A 408 14.56 10.98 13.96
N ILE A 409 15.23 12.14 13.92
CA ILE A 409 15.35 13.02 15.09
C ILE A 409 13.98 13.59 15.49
N GLN A 410 13.11 13.92 14.54
CA GLN A 410 11.75 14.37 14.85
C GLN A 410 10.94 13.27 15.55
N VAL A 411 11.02 12.02 15.08
CA VAL A 411 10.37 10.87 15.75
C VAL A 411 10.98 10.61 17.13
N PHE A 412 12.31 10.64 17.24
CA PHE A 412 13.01 10.46 18.52
C PHE A 412 12.59 11.50 19.55
N VAL A 413 12.57 12.78 19.18
CA VAL A 413 12.23 13.90 20.08
C VAL A 413 10.76 13.86 20.47
N ARG A 414 9.85 13.58 19.52
CA ARG A 414 8.42 13.41 19.82
C ARG A 414 8.19 12.28 20.82
N ARG A 415 8.90 11.16 20.68
CA ARG A 415 8.85 10.06 21.67
C ARG A 415 9.47 10.46 23.02
N LEU A 416 10.61 11.15 23.01
CA LEU A 416 11.26 11.65 24.22
C LEU A 416 10.36 12.60 25.02
N ARG A 417 9.60 13.46 24.32
CA ARG A 417 8.64 14.39 24.92
C ARG A 417 7.28 13.76 25.26
N GLY A 418 7.02 12.54 24.80
CA GLY A 418 5.69 11.92 24.88
C GLY A 418 4.65 12.56 23.94
N GLU A 419 5.07 13.35 22.95
CA GLU A 419 4.20 13.99 21.95
C GLU A 419 3.69 13.00 20.88
N ASP A 420 4.31 11.81 20.77
CA ASP A 420 3.82 10.68 19.98
C ASP A 420 2.81 9.80 20.76
N MET A 421 2.40 10.21 21.97
CA MET A 421 1.21 9.61 22.56
C MET A 421 0.04 9.95 21.64
N GLU A 422 -0.50 8.94 20.96
CA GLU A 422 -1.74 9.05 20.20
C GLU A 422 -2.74 9.88 21.02
N GLU A 423 -3.49 10.79 20.37
CA GLU A 423 -4.66 11.47 20.96
C GLU A 423 -5.30 10.52 21.96
N GLU A 424 -5.30 10.89 23.25
CA GLU A 424 -5.79 10.03 24.32
C GLU A 424 -7.14 9.48 23.88
N LEU A 425 -7.28 8.15 23.87
CA LEU A 425 -8.50 7.51 23.40
C LEU A 425 -9.64 7.90 24.36
N VAL A 426 -10.35 8.97 24.02
CA VAL A 426 -11.49 9.46 24.77
C VAL A 426 -12.64 8.48 24.53
N ILE A 427 -13.12 7.88 25.61
CA ILE A 427 -14.20 6.89 25.57
C ILE A 427 -15.26 7.30 26.59
N ASP A 428 -16.49 7.43 26.12
CA ASP A 428 -17.63 7.50 26.99
C ASP A 428 -18.05 6.10 27.43
N TYR A 429 -18.14 5.91 28.75
CA TYR A 429 -18.47 4.61 29.34
C TYR A 429 -19.83 4.63 30.00
N ALA A 430 -20.59 3.55 29.80
CA ALA A 430 -21.58 3.12 30.77
C ALA A 430 -20.84 2.40 31.91
N ILE A 431 -20.90 2.97 33.11
CA ILE A 431 -20.24 2.42 34.31
C ILE A 431 -21.26 1.65 35.14
N LYS A 432 -20.89 0.45 35.59
CA LYS A 432 -21.73 -0.38 36.47
C LYS A 432 -20.89 -1.05 37.55
N GLU A 433 -21.31 -0.89 38.80
CA GLU A 433 -20.76 -1.65 39.93
C GLU A 433 -21.45 -3.01 40.00
N VAL A 434 -20.74 -4.07 39.63
CA VAL A 434 -21.29 -5.43 39.58
C VAL A 434 -20.16 -6.45 39.73
N ASN A 435 -20.44 -7.62 40.31
CA ASN A 435 -19.45 -8.69 40.46
C ASN A 435 -18.16 -8.24 41.20
N ASN A 436 -18.30 -7.37 42.19
CA ASN A 436 -17.20 -6.78 42.97
C ASN A 436 -16.16 -6.01 42.12
N MET A 437 -16.58 -5.43 40.99
CA MET A 437 -15.74 -4.59 40.15
C MET A 437 -16.52 -3.43 39.52
N THR A 438 -15.82 -2.36 39.20
CA THR A 438 -16.33 -1.27 38.37
C THR A 438 -16.16 -1.65 36.90
N VAL A 439 -17.26 -2.05 36.26
CA VAL A 439 -17.26 -2.41 34.83
C VAL A 439 -17.43 -1.16 33.98
N LYS A 440 -16.56 -0.97 32.98
CA LYS A 440 -16.59 0.15 32.04
C LYS A 440 -16.92 -0.33 30.63
N MET A 441 -18.10 0.01 30.14
CA MET A 441 -18.63 -0.46 28.85
C MET A 441 -18.72 0.68 27.84
N PRO A 442 -17.88 0.69 26.78
CA PRO A 442 -18.11 1.57 25.64
C PRO A 442 -19.44 1.23 24.97
N TYR A 443 -20.17 2.24 24.51
CA TYR A 443 -21.53 2.07 23.95
C TYR A 443 -21.73 2.74 22.58
N GLN A 444 -20.69 3.36 22.04
CA GLN A 444 -20.68 4.06 20.75
C GLN A 444 -20.23 3.15 19.60
N CYS A 445 -20.38 3.60 18.35
CA CYS A 445 -19.73 2.93 17.22
C CYS A 445 -18.21 3.08 17.35
N PHE A 446 -17.44 2.05 16.97
CA PHE A 446 -15.99 2.15 16.91
C PHE A 446 -15.55 2.23 15.45
N ILE A 447 -15.13 3.41 15.01
CA ILE A 447 -14.78 3.68 13.61
C ILE A 447 -13.45 4.41 13.58
N ASN A 448 -12.52 3.92 12.76
CA ASN A 448 -11.20 4.51 12.57
C ASN A 448 -10.42 4.80 13.88
N GLY A 449 -10.52 3.87 14.84
CA GLY A 449 -9.82 4.01 16.13
C GLY A 449 -10.49 4.97 17.12
N LYS A 450 -11.70 5.45 16.87
CA LYS A 450 -12.44 6.35 17.76
C LYS A 450 -13.82 5.77 18.10
N PHE A 451 -14.29 6.07 19.31
CA PHE A 451 -15.68 5.85 19.69
C PHE A 451 -16.49 7.09 19.32
N GLU A 452 -17.55 6.90 18.54
CA GLU A 452 -18.40 7.99 18.06
C GLU A 452 -19.88 7.56 17.99
N ASP A 453 -20.76 8.54 18.18
CA ASP A 453 -22.20 8.33 18.03
C ASP A 453 -22.55 7.94 16.58
N ALA A 454 -23.69 7.29 16.40
CA ALA A 454 -24.24 7.09 15.07
C ALA A 454 -24.51 8.45 14.40
N GLU A 455 -24.30 8.55 13.09
CA GLU A 455 -24.42 9.80 12.32
C GLU A 455 -25.75 10.55 12.57
N ASN A 456 -26.83 9.83 12.81
CA ASN A 456 -28.17 10.37 13.04
C ASN A 456 -28.55 10.46 14.54
N GLY A 457 -27.60 10.23 15.45
CA GLY A 457 -27.80 10.22 16.91
C GLY A 457 -28.70 9.08 17.43
N LYS A 458 -29.08 8.11 16.60
CA LYS A 458 -29.96 7.02 17.04
C LYS A 458 -29.24 6.08 17.99
N THR A 459 -29.99 5.63 18.99
CA THR A 459 -29.56 4.64 19.97
C THR A 459 -30.64 3.57 20.13
N CYS A 460 -30.26 2.42 20.69
CA CYS A 460 -31.17 1.38 21.15
C CYS A 460 -30.77 0.87 22.52
N ASP A 461 -31.75 0.41 23.30
CA ASP A 461 -31.50 -0.21 24.60
C ASP A 461 -30.94 -1.63 24.40
N THR A 462 -29.88 -1.96 25.14
CA THR A 462 -29.47 -3.37 25.37
C THR A 462 -29.98 -3.82 26.73
N ILE A 463 -30.50 -5.05 26.79
CA ILE A 463 -31.33 -5.54 27.90
C ILE A 463 -30.62 -6.66 28.63
N ASN A 464 -30.59 -6.58 29.96
CA ASN A 464 -30.09 -7.66 30.81
C ASN A 464 -31.12 -8.80 30.82
N PRO A 465 -30.77 -10.00 30.30
CA PRO A 465 -31.72 -11.11 30.24
C PRO A 465 -32.02 -11.70 31.63
N THR A 466 -31.27 -11.36 32.67
CA THR A 466 -31.47 -11.87 34.03
C THR A 466 -32.72 -11.28 34.68
N ASP A 467 -33.00 -10.00 34.45
CA ASP A 467 -34.05 -9.24 35.12
C ASP A 467 -34.92 -8.40 34.17
N GLY A 468 -34.58 -8.35 32.88
CA GLY A 468 -35.28 -7.56 31.86
C GLY A 468 -34.99 -6.05 31.92
N SER A 469 -34.06 -5.61 32.77
CA SER A 469 -33.70 -4.19 32.89
C SER A 469 -32.82 -3.73 31.73
N THR A 470 -32.90 -2.44 31.38
CA THR A 470 -31.97 -1.82 30.43
C THR A 470 -30.58 -1.70 31.06
N ILE A 471 -29.54 -2.21 30.38
CA ILE A 471 -28.14 -2.06 30.81
C ILE A 471 -27.66 -0.65 30.51
N CYS A 472 -27.74 -0.24 29.24
CA CYS A 472 -27.43 1.09 28.74
C CYS A 472 -28.01 1.30 27.33
N LYS A 473 -27.86 2.53 26.81
CA LYS A 473 -28.15 2.87 25.41
C LYS A 473 -26.89 2.68 24.57
N VAL A 474 -27.04 2.01 23.43
CA VAL A 474 -25.96 1.73 22.49
C VAL A 474 -26.25 2.44 21.16
N ALA A 475 -25.22 2.96 20.50
CA ALA A 475 -25.36 3.57 19.18
C ALA A 475 -26.01 2.61 18.18
N TYR A 476 -26.87 3.16 17.33
CA TYR A 476 -27.63 2.40 16.33
C TYR A 476 -27.25 2.86 14.93
N ALA A 477 -26.24 2.21 14.37
CA ALA A 477 -25.56 2.63 13.14
C ALA A 477 -26.51 2.85 11.95
N SER A 478 -26.27 3.95 11.25
CA SER A 478 -26.88 4.32 9.95
C SER A 478 -26.17 3.62 8.78
N VAL A 479 -26.66 3.83 7.56
CA VAL A 479 -25.94 3.44 6.34
C VAL A 479 -24.64 4.24 6.18
N GLY A 480 -24.66 5.52 6.52
CA GLY A 480 -23.47 6.39 6.47
C GLY A 480 -22.39 5.92 7.44
N ASP A 481 -22.75 5.43 8.62
CA ASP A 481 -21.79 4.85 9.57
C ASP A 481 -21.10 3.60 9.01
N VAL A 482 -21.84 2.74 8.32
CA VAL A 482 -21.26 1.57 7.63
C VAL A 482 -20.29 2.01 6.53
N ASP A 483 -20.65 3.03 5.76
CA ASP A 483 -19.81 3.53 4.67
C ASP A 483 -18.52 4.17 5.20
N ARG A 484 -18.60 4.94 6.29
CA ARG A 484 -17.42 5.49 6.98
C ARG A 484 -16.53 4.38 7.53
N ALA A 485 -17.11 3.35 8.14
CA ALA A 485 -16.36 2.21 8.66
C ALA A 485 -15.67 1.41 7.53
N VAL A 486 -16.33 1.22 6.39
CA VAL A 486 -15.73 0.55 5.23
C VAL A 486 -14.63 1.40 4.59
N ALA A 487 -14.82 2.71 4.48
CA ALA A 487 -13.79 3.63 3.99
C ALA A 487 -12.54 3.59 4.89
N ALA A 488 -12.72 3.65 6.22
CA ALA A 488 -11.62 3.53 7.17
C ALA A 488 -10.89 2.17 7.05
N ALA A 489 -11.64 1.08 6.92
CA ALA A 489 -11.08 -0.25 6.70
C ALA A 489 -10.29 -0.37 5.39
N LYS A 490 -10.77 0.30 4.32
CA LYS A 490 -10.10 0.33 3.02
C LYS A 490 -8.79 1.12 3.11
N ASP A 491 -8.81 2.30 3.70
CA ASP A 491 -7.62 3.14 3.85
C ASP A 491 -6.57 2.45 4.72
N ALA A 492 -6.99 1.81 5.83
CA ALA A 492 -6.11 1.03 6.70
C ALA A 492 -5.46 -0.16 5.97
N PHE A 493 -6.16 -0.76 5.00
CA PHE A 493 -5.66 -1.88 4.20
C PHE A 493 -4.73 -1.43 3.08
N GLU A 494 -5.15 -0.45 2.26
CA GLU A 494 -4.45 -0.06 1.03
C GLU A 494 -3.28 0.89 1.29
N ILE A 495 -3.41 1.78 2.27
CA ILE A 495 -2.47 2.90 2.50
C ILE A 495 -1.80 2.80 3.87
N GLY A 496 -2.55 2.32 4.86
CA GLY A 496 -2.14 2.24 6.26
C GLY A 496 -1.00 1.26 6.54
N PRO A 497 -0.48 1.28 7.77
CA PRO A 497 0.65 0.43 8.16
C PRO A 497 0.30 -1.06 8.15
N TRP A 498 -0.96 -1.45 8.34
CA TRP A 498 -1.37 -2.85 8.44
C TRP A 498 -1.09 -3.67 7.18
N GLY A 499 -1.34 -3.10 5.99
CA GLY A 499 -1.07 -3.74 4.70
C GLY A 499 0.42 -3.82 4.34
N LYS A 500 1.25 -2.98 4.97
CA LYS A 500 2.71 -2.88 4.71
C LYS A 500 3.56 -3.59 5.77
N MET A 501 2.98 -3.86 6.94
CA MET A 501 3.64 -4.50 8.08
C MET A 501 4.00 -5.95 7.78
N ASN A 502 5.16 -6.39 8.28
CA ASN A 502 5.56 -7.79 8.16
C ASN A 502 4.51 -8.70 8.81
N PRO A 503 4.27 -9.90 8.27
CA PRO A 503 3.34 -10.83 8.88
C PRO A 503 3.71 -11.20 10.33
N ARG A 504 5.01 -11.22 10.68
CA ARG A 504 5.46 -11.48 12.06
C ARG A 504 5.01 -10.40 13.04
N ASP A 505 5.18 -9.13 12.68
CA ASP A 505 4.85 -7.99 13.55
C ASP A 505 3.33 -7.87 13.70
N ARG A 506 2.58 -8.20 12.65
CA ARG A 506 1.14 -8.41 12.72
C ARG A 506 0.78 -9.48 13.76
N GLY A 507 1.50 -10.60 13.78
CA GLY A 507 1.37 -11.63 14.81
C GLY A 507 1.63 -11.09 16.22
N ARG A 508 2.67 -10.27 16.42
CA ARG A 508 2.98 -9.63 17.71
C ARG A 508 1.82 -8.77 18.22
N LEU A 509 1.21 -7.95 17.37
CA LEU A 509 0.04 -7.15 17.75
C LEU A 509 -1.17 -8.02 18.15
N LEU A 510 -1.39 -9.15 17.46
CA LEU A 510 -2.46 -10.09 17.83
C LEU A 510 -2.17 -10.85 19.13
N TYR A 511 -0.90 -11.13 19.44
CA TYR A 511 -0.50 -11.64 20.76
C TYR A 511 -0.75 -10.60 21.85
N ASN A 512 -0.33 -9.35 21.65
CA ASN A 512 -0.56 -8.27 22.61
C ASN A 512 -2.05 -8.05 22.89
N LEU A 513 -2.89 -8.12 21.85
CA LEU A 513 -4.34 -8.06 22.00
C LEU A 513 -4.87 -9.22 22.86
N ALA A 514 -4.39 -10.44 22.64
CA ALA A 514 -4.78 -11.58 23.46
C ALA A 514 -4.35 -11.42 24.93
N ASP A 515 -3.17 -10.85 25.18
CA ASP A 515 -2.68 -10.58 26.53
C ASP A 515 -3.51 -9.49 27.22
N LEU A 516 -3.90 -8.43 26.50
CA LEU A 516 -4.83 -7.42 27.03
C LEU A 516 -6.22 -7.98 27.32
N MET A 517 -6.71 -8.88 26.46
CA MET A 517 -7.96 -9.62 26.73
C MET A 517 -7.85 -10.51 27.96
N GLU A 518 -6.70 -11.14 28.19
CA GLU A 518 -6.45 -11.95 29.39
C GLU A 518 -6.37 -11.09 30.65
N GLN A 519 -5.73 -9.92 30.59
CA GLN A 519 -5.70 -8.96 31.69
C GLN A 519 -7.09 -8.42 32.08
N HIS A 520 -8.03 -8.37 31.13
CA HIS A 520 -9.40 -7.91 31.36
C HIS A 520 -10.41 -9.05 31.34
N GLN A 521 -9.99 -10.31 31.54
CA GLN A 521 -10.84 -11.47 31.31
C GLN A 521 -12.06 -11.52 32.26
N GLU A 522 -11.91 -11.09 33.51
CA GLU A 522 -12.99 -11.02 34.48
C GLU A 522 -13.99 -9.92 34.13
N GLU A 523 -13.52 -8.77 33.65
CA GLU A 523 -14.38 -7.67 33.16
C GLU A 523 -15.16 -8.12 31.91
N LEU A 524 -14.47 -8.70 30.93
CA LEU A 524 -15.09 -9.25 29.72
C LEU A 524 -16.13 -10.33 30.05
N ALA A 525 -15.84 -11.24 30.97
CA ALA A 525 -16.77 -12.28 31.40
C ALA A 525 -17.98 -11.71 32.14
N THR A 526 -17.79 -10.65 32.91
CA THR A 526 -18.87 -9.93 33.60
C THR A 526 -19.77 -9.21 32.60
N ILE A 527 -19.20 -8.54 31.59
CA ILE A 527 -19.98 -7.91 30.50
C ILE A 527 -20.76 -8.98 29.71
N GLU A 528 -20.13 -10.10 29.38
CA GLU A 528 -20.81 -11.20 28.67
C GLU A 528 -21.96 -11.78 29.51
N THR A 529 -21.79 -11.85 30.83
CA THR A 529 -22.84 -12.31 31.78
C THR A 529 -24.05 -11.39 31.77
N ILE A 530 -23.85 -10.07 31.83
CA ILE A 530 -24.96 -9.10 31.88
C ILE A 530 -25.62 -8.88 30.50
N ASP A 531 -24.86 -8.96 29.40
CA ASP A 531 -25.37 -8.65 28.06
C ASP A 531 -26.01 -9.89 27.38
N SER A 532 -25.47 -11.09 27.62
CA SER A 532 -25.95 -12.34 27.00
C SER A 532 -26.62 -13.34 27.96
N GLY A 533 -26.49 -13.15 29.27
CA GLY A 533 -26.97 -14.10 30.28
C GLY A 533 -26.06 -15.32 30.46
N ALA A 534 -24.84 -15.27 29.94
CA ALA A 534 -23.86 -16.34 30.13
C ALA A 534 -23.54 -16.52 31.62
N VAL A 535 -23.54 -17.77 32.12
CA VAL A 535 -23.09 -18.03 33.50
C VAL A 535 -21.63 -17.63 33.63
N TYR A 536 -21.31 -16.74 34.58
CA TYR A 536 -19.98 -16.12 34.72
C TYR A 536 -18.81 -17.10 34.63
N THR A 537 -18.85 -18.22 35.35
CA THR A 537 -17.77 -19.23 35.34
C THR A 537 -17.58 -19.89 33.96
N LEU A 538 -18.68 -20.09 33.22
CA LEU A 538 -18.65 -20.56 31.84
C LEU A 538 -18.20 -19.46 30.88
N ALA A 539 -18.59 -18.20 31.11
CA ALA A 539 -18.13 -17.04 30.35
C ALA A 539 -16.61 -16.90 30.45
N LEU A 540 -16.07 -16.90 31.67
CA LEU A 540 -14.64 -16.80 31.94
C LEU A 540 -13.85 -17.93 31.24
N LYS A 541 -14.24 -19.19 31.50
CA LYS A 541 -13.52 -20.35 30.95
C LYS A 541 -13.66 -20.52 29.44
N THR A 542 -14.84 -20.21 28.89
CA THR A 542 -15.18 -20.56 27.50
C THR A 542 -15.33 -19.34 26.61
N HIS A 543 -16.25 -18.41 26.92
CA HIS A 543 -16.53 -17.27 26.05
C HIS A 543 -15.28 -16.39 25.90
N VAL A 544 -14.62 -16.09 27.02
CA VAL A 544 -13.41 -15.27 27.07
C VAL A 544 -12.16 -16.13 26.90
N GLY A 545 -12.00 -17.18 27.71
CA GLY A 545 -10.81 -18.05 27.67
C GLY A 545 -10.52 -18.63 26.28
N MET A 546 -11.56 -19.10 25.56
CA MET A 546 -11.38 -19.60 24.19
C MET A 546 -11.12 -18.47 23.19
N SER A 547 -11.64 -17.26 23.42
CA SER A 547 -11.35 -16.09 22.59
C SER A 547 -9.87 -15.70 22.67
N ILE A 548 -9.30 -15.65 23.87
CA ILE A 548 -7.86 -15.41 24.10
C ILE A 548 -7.04 -16.47 23.37
N GLN A 549 -7.36 -17.75 23.55
CA GLN A 549 -6.69 -18.84 22.85
C GLN A 549 -6.78 -18.72 21.33
N THR A 550 -7.92 -18.25 20.81
CA THR A 550 -8.15 -18.07 19.37
C THR A 550 -7.23 -16.99 18.80
N PHE A 551 -7.09 -15.84 19.47
CA PHE A 551 -6.16 -14.80 19.03
C PHE A 551 -4.70 -15.26 19.12
N ARG A 552 -4.30 -15.93 20.21
CA ARG A 552 -2.95 -16.53 20.33
C ARG A 552 -2.65 -17.56 19.25
N TYR A 553 -3.64 -18.39 18.92
CA TYR A 553 -3.51 -19.40 17.86
C TYR A 553 -3.29 -18.76 16.49
N PHE A 554 -4.15 -17.81 16.09
CA PHE A 554 -4.04 -17.17 14.78
C PHE A 554 -2.88 -16.16 14.68
N ALA A 555 -2.47 -15.53 15.78
CA ALA A 555 -1.24 -14.74 15.83
C ALA A 555 -0.02 -15.57 15.38
N GLY A 556 0.05 -16.83 15.82
CA GLY A 556 1.10 -17.77 15.42
C GLY A 556 1.06 -18.17 13.94
N TRP A 557 -0.04 -17.94 13.23
CA TRP A 557 -0.18 -18.27 11.81
C TRP A 557 0.30 -17.19 10.86
N CYS A 558 0.40 -15.92 11.30
CA CYS A 558 0.67 -14.81 10.40
C CYS A 558 1.91 -15.02 9.51
N ASP A 559 3.02 -15.52 10.07
CA ASP A 559 4.27 -15.79 9.34
C ASP A 559 4.41 -17.24 8.83
N LYS A 560 3.36 -18.06 9.00
CA LYS A 560 3.31 -19.48 8.56
C LYS A 560 2.34 -19.70 7.41
N ILE A 561 1.69 -18.65 6.92
CA ILE A 561 0.87 -18.70 5.71
C ILE A 561 1.80 -18.81 4.49
N GLN A 562 1.85 -19.99 3.88
CA GLN A 562 2.74 -20.30 2.76
C GLN A 562 2.00 -20.49 1.42
N GLY A 563 2.67 -20.09 0.35
CA GLY A 563 2.37 -20.47 -1.03
C GLY A 563 2.98 -21.82 -1.39
N THR A 564 3.06 -22.11 -2.69
CA THR A 564 3.58 -23.39 -3.21
C THR A 564 4.28 -23.16 -4.54
N THR A 565 5.33 -23.93 -4.84
CA THR A 565 5.93 -24.01 -6.18
C THR A 565 5.33 -25.21 -6.93
N ILE A 566 4.92 -24.99 -8.18
CA ILE A 566 4.16 -25.99 -8.96
C ILE A 566 4.99 -26.43 -10.17
N PRO A 567 5.28 -27.74 -10.32
CA PRO A 567 6.07 -28.26 -11.44
C PRO A 567 5.21 -28.38 -12.71
N ILE A 568 4.95 -27.25 -13.37
CA ILE A 568 4.20 -27.25 -14.64
C ILE A 568 5.03 -27.82 -15.79
N ASN A 569 4.34 -28.23 -16.85
CA ASN A 569 4.99 -28.60 -18.11
C ASN A 569 5.90 -27.46 -18.59
N GLN A 570 7.11 -27.83 -18.98
CA GLN A 570 8.12 -26.87 -19.45
C GLN A 570 7.87 -26.53 -20.92
N ALA A 571 7.90 -25.25 -21.27
CA ALA A 571 7.85 -24.77 -22.64
C ALA A 571 9.21 -24.96 -23.34
N ARG A 572 9.61 -26.22 -23.55
CA ARG A 572 10.94 -26.57 -24.08
C ARG A 572 11.22 -25.86 -25.42
N PRO A 573 12.45 -25.34 -25.65
CA PRO A 573 13.65 -25.50 -24.82
C PRO A 573 13.72 -24.60 -23.57
N ASN A 574 12.76 -23.69 -23.38
CA ASN A 574 12.70 -22.80 -22.23
C ASN A 574 12.28 -23.53 -20.94
N ARG A 575 12.43 -22.83 -19.82
CA ARG A 575 11.97 -23.28 -18.50
C ARG A 575 10.87 -22.37 -17.98
N ASN A 576 9.99 -22.92 -17.15
CA ASN A 576 8.95 -22.17 -16.47
C ASN A 576 9.05 -22.40 -14.96
N LEU A 577 9.00 -21.29 -14.21
CA LEU A 577 8.81 -21.29 -12.76
C LEU A 577 7.38 -20.85 -12.47
N THR A 578 6.63 -21.68 -11.76
CA THR A 578 5.29 -21.36 -11.29
C THR A 578 5.27 -21.43 -9.77
N PHE A 579 4.75 -20.40 -9.13
CA PHE A 579 4.53 -20.37 -7.68
C PHE A 579 3.23 -19.62 -7.36
N THR A 580 2.69 -19.89 -6.18
CA THR A 580 1.52 -19.20 -5.65
C THR A 580 1.91 -18.26 -4.52
N LYS A 581 1.21 -17.14 -4.41
CA LYS A 581 1.27 -16.23 -3.26
C LYS A 581 -0.06 -16.26 -2.53
N LYS A 582 -0.02 -16.28 -1.21
CA LYS A 582 -1.22 -16.16 -0.37
C LYS A 582 -1.36 -14.69 0.01
N GLU A 583 -2.35 -14.03 -0.57
CA GLU A 583 -2.58 -12.60 -0.38
C GLU A 583 -3.90 -12.38 0.39
N PRO A 584 -4.00 -11.32 1.21
CA PRO A 584 -5.24 -10.94 1.85
C PRO A 584 -6.34 -10.64 0.80
N LEU A 585 -7.60 -10.74 1.22
CA LEU A 585 -8.75 -10.40 0.38
C LEU A 585 -9.05 -8.90 0.36
N GLY A 586 -8.59 -8.15 1.36
CA GLY A 586 -8.89 -6.73 1.56
C GLY A 586 -9.94 -6.52 2.65
N VAL A 587 -10.87 -5.60 2.44
CA VAL A 587 -11.90 -5.29 3.44
C VAL A 587 -12.87 -6.45 3.60
N CYS A 588 -13.00 -6.95 4.83
CA CYS A 588 -13.91 -8.02 5.20
C CYS A 588 -15.02 -7.51 6.12
N ALA A 589 -16.25 -7.94 5.86
CA ALA A 589 -17.37 -7.76 6.77
C ALA A 589 -17.62 -9.04 7.57
N ILE A 590 -17.86 -8.90 8.87
CA ILE A 590 -18.22 -10.01 9.74
C ILE A 590 -19.51 -9.69 10.47
N VAL A 591 -20.49 -10.58 10.34
CA VAL A 591 -21.77 -10.51 11.06
C VAL A 591 -21.82 -11.70 12.02
N ILE A 592 -21.89 -11.41 13.32
CA ILE A 592 -21.87 -12.42 14.39
C ILE A 592 -23.25 -12.60 15.05
N PRO A 593 -23.55 -13.80 15.56
CA PRO A 593 -24.76 -14.08 16.31
C PRO A 593 -24.63 -13.66 17.79
N TRP A 594 -25.70 -13.82 18.56
CA TRP A 594 -25.82 -13.38 19.95
C TRP A 594 -25.50 -14.44 21.00
N ASN A 595 -25.32 -15.70 20.62
CA ASN A 595 -25.24 -16.82 21.57
C ASN A 595 -23.88 -16.95 22.28
N TYR A 596 -22.79 -16.54 21.62
CA TYR A 596 -21.46 -16.40 22.24
C TYR A 596 -20.79 -15.14 21.65
N PRO A 597 -21.23 -13.93 22.04
CA PRO A 597 -20.86 -12.69 21.36
C PRO A 597 -19.36 -12.51 21.15
N LEU A 598 -18.55 -12.57 22.23
CA LEU A 598 -17.11 -12.37 22.13
C LEU A 598 -16.41 -13.55 21.44
N MET A 599 -16.86 -14.78 21.68
CA MET A 599 -16.24 -15.98 21.10
C MET A 599 -16.44 -16.08 19.59
N MET A 600 -17.64 -15.77 19.10
CA MET A 600 -17.92 -15.75 17.66
C MET A 600 -17.21 -14.58 16.96
N LEU A 601 -17.06 -13.45 17.66
CA LEU A 601 -16.18 -12.37 17.22
C LEU A 601 -14.75 -12.89 17.07
N ALA A 602 -14.17 -13.48 18.11
CA ALA A 602 -12.78 -13.94 18.11
C ALA A 602 -12.52 -14.98 17.00
N TRP A 603 -13.38 -15.98 16.86
CA TRP A 603 -13.24 -17.04 15.84
C TRP A 603 -13.12 -16.49 14.42
N LYS A 604 -13.92 -15.48 14.08
CA LYS A 604 -13.92 -14.93 12.73
C LYS A 604 -12.88 -13.82 12.57
N SER A 605 -12.74 -12.95 13.56
CA SER A 605 -11.87 -11.77 13.50
C SER A 605 -10.39 -12.16 13.58
N ALA A 606 -10.00 -13.09 14.46
CA ALA A 606 -8.59 -13.46 14.62
C ALA A 606 -8.01 -14.06 13.32
N ALA A 607 -8.75 -14.97 12.68
CA ALA A 607 -8.35 -15.54 11.38
C ALA A 607 -8.31 -14.49 10.27
N CYS A 608 -9.29 -13.58 10.24
CA CYS A 608 -9.37 -12.49 9.28
C CYS A 608 -8.16 -11.55 9.38
N LEU A 609 -7.84 -11.12 10.59
CA LEU A 609 -6.74 -10.21 10.90
C LEU A 609 -5.38 -10.87 10.66
N ALA A 610 -5.19 -12.12 11.10
CA ALA A 610 -3.94 -12.85 10.87
C ALA A 610 -3.60 -12.99 9.38
N ALA A 611 -4.61 -13.20 8.55
CA ALA A 611 -4.47 -13.24 7.09
C ALA A 611 -4.19 -11.86 6.45
N GLY A 612 -4.15 -10.76 7.22
CA GLY A 612 -3.80 -9.42 6.76
C GLY A 612 -4.95 -8.58 6.23
N ASN A 613 -6.18 -8.99 6.48
CA ASN A 613 -7.36 -8.23 6.10
C ASN A 613 -7.67 -7.14 7.14
N THR A 614 -8.49 -6.17 6.76
CA THR A 614 -9.16 -5.25 7.67
C THR A 614 -10.63 -5.63 7.83
N LEU A 615 -11.25 -5.19 8.91
CA LEU A 615 -12.53 -5.70 9.39
C LEU A 615 -13.52 -4.57 9.65
N VAL A 616 -14.74 -4.75 9.12
CA VAL A 616 -15.94 -4.09 9.63
C VAL A 616 -16.87 -5.15 10.24
N LEU A 617 -17.06 -5.07 11.56
CA LEU A 617 -17.79 -6.04 12.33
C LEU A 617 -19.14 -5.49 12.76
N LYS A 618 -20.17 -6.32 12.62
CA LYS A 618 -21.51 -6.07 13.09
C LYS A 618 -21.86 -7.09 14.19
N PRO A 619 -21.91 -6.67 15.47
CA PRO A 619 -22.45 -7.52 16.52
C PRO A 619 -23.95 -7.74 16.34
N ALA A 620 -24.48 -8.80 16.94
CA ALA A 620 -25.92 -8.93 17.07
C ALA A 620 -26.47 -7.75 17.88
N GLN A 621 -27.61 -7.19 17.46
CA GLN A 621 -28.17 -5.98 18.07
C GLN A 621 -28.42 -6.12 19.58
N VAL A 622 -28.74 -7.33 20.03
CA VAL A 622 -29.09 -7.64 21.43
C VAL A 622 -27.88 -7.92 22.32
N THR A 623 -26.66 -8.03 21.77
CA THR A 623 -25.45 -8.34 22.53
C THR A 623 -24.22 -7.58 22.00
N PRO A 624 -24.19 -6.23 22.06
CA PRO A 624 -23.11 -5.45 21.48
C PRO A 624 -21.91 -5.23 22.41
N LEU A 625 -22.06 -5.37 23.73
CA LEU A 625 -21.18 -4.72 24.70
C LEU A 625 -19.77 -5.30 24.75
N THR A 626 -19.61 -6.63 24.69
CA THR A 626 -18.27 -7.23 24.66
C THR A 626 -17.53 -6.98 23.35
N ALA A 627 -18.24 -6.80 22.23
CA ALA A 627 -17.62 -6.39 20.98
C ALA A 627 -17.06 -4.97 21.09
N LEU A 628 -17.80 -4.04 21.70
CA LEU A 628 -17.34 -2.67 21.92
C LEU A 628 -16.19 -2.60 22.93
N LYS A 629 -16.24 -3.39 24.01
CA LYS A 629 -15.10 -3.54 24.93
C LYS A 629 -13.87 -4.12 24.24
N PHE A 630 -14.05 -5.09 23.34
CA PHE A 630 -12.96 -5.62 22.53
C PHE A 630 -12.32 -4.55 21.62
N ALA A 631 -13.11 -3.61 21.07
CA ALA A 631 -12.56 -2.49 20.29
C ALA A 631 -11.65 -1.58 21.13
N GLU A 632 -12.02 -1.27 22.37
CA GLU A 632 -11.16 -0.53 23.32
C GLU A 632 -9.84 -1.28 23.54
N LEU A 633 -9.89 -2.59 23.80
CA LEU A 633 -8.69 -3.40 24.00
C LEU A 633 -7.83 -3.49 22.73
N ALA A 634 -8.44 -3.55 21.55
CA ALA A 634 -7.74 -3.52 20.28
C ALA A 634 -6.98 -2.21 20.06
N ALA A 635 -7.61 -1.08 20.38
CA ALA A 635 -6.94 0.22 20.32
C ALA A 635 -5.75 0.26 21.30
N LYS A 636 -5.96 -0.16 22.56
CA LYS A 636 -4.89 -0.27 23.57
C LYS A 636 -3.76 -1.23 23.18
N ALA A 637 -4.05 -2.25 22.38
CA ALA A 637 -3.06 -3.19 21.86
C ALA A 637 -2.17 -2.62 20.75
N GLY A 638 -2.44 -1.38 20.31
CA GLY A 638 -1.72 -0.74 19.20
C GLY A 638 -2.15 -1.26 17.83
N ILE A 639 -3.36 -1.83 17.70
CA ILE A 639 -3.90 -2.18 16.39
C ILE A 639 -4.14 -0.88 15.61
N PRO A 640 -3.59 -0.74 14.38
CA PRO A 640 -3.71 0.52 13.64
C PRO A 640 -5.16 0.95 13.41
N LYS A 641 -5.38 2.27 13.46
CA LYS A 641 -6.70 2.89 13.23
C LYS A 641 -7.31 2.41 11.90
N GLY A 642 -8.59 2.06 11.94
CA GLY A 642 -9.35 1.56 10.80
C GLY A 642 -9.18 0.06 10.51
N VAL A 643 -8.21 -0.65 11.11
CA VAL A 643 -8.07 -2.11 10.91
C VAL A 643 -9.26 -2.87 11.46
N ILE A 644 -9.80 -2.42 12.60
CA ILE A 644 -10.99 -2.95 13.24
C ILE A 644 -11.99 -1.82 13.36
N ASN A 645 -13.20 -2.04 12.85
CA ASN A 645 -14.35 -1.14 13.01
C ASN A 645 -15.54 -1.96 13.49
N ILE A 646 -16.32 -1.45 14.43
CA ILE A 646 -17.46 -2.14 15.04
C ILE A 646 -18.69 -1.23 14.98
N VAL A 647 -19.73 -1.69 14.28
CA VAL A 647 -20.95 -0.93 14.01
C VAL A 647 -22.18 -1.66 14.58
N PRO A 648 -22.55 -1.41 15.86
CA PRO A 648 -23.79 -1.94 16.44
C PRO A 648 -25.02 -1.35 15.74
N GLY A 649 -26.10 -2.14 15.62
CA GLY A 649 -27.33 -1.69 14.97
C GLY A 649 -28.15 -2.84 14.35
N SER A 650 -29.13 -2.53 13.50
CA SER A 650 -30.04 -3.54 12.91
C SER A 650 -29.38 -4.45 11.89
N GLY A 651 -29.70 -5.74 11.93
CA GLY A 651 -29.27 -6.72 10.94
C GLY A 651 -29.78 -6.42 9.54
N GLY A 652 -31.03 -6.00 9.42
CA GLY A 652 -31.65 -5.68 8.14
C GLY A 652 -31.11 -4.42 7.47
N LEU A 653 -30.49 -3.51 8.24
CA LEU A 653 -29.87 -2.29 7.72
C LEU A 653 -28.36 -2.46 7.55
N VAL A 654 -27.64 -2.69 8.65
CA VAL A 654 -26.17 -2.77 8.66
C VAL A 654 -25.69 -4.00 7.90
N GLY A 655 -26.29 -5.17 8.16
CA GLY A 655 -25.91 -6.41 7.50
C GLY A 655 -26.21 -6.40 6.01
N GLN A 656 -27.32 -5.77 5.61
CA GLN A 656 -27.67 -5.58 4.20
C GLN A 656 -26.67 -4.63 3.52
N ARG A 657 -26.39 -3.45 4.11
CA ARG A 657 -25.42 -2.51 3.54
C ARG A 657 -24.04 -3.12 3.39
N MET A 658 -23.56 -3.88 4.38
CA MET A 658 -22.31 -4.64 4.28
C MET A 658 -22.30 -5.65 3.13
N SER A 659 -23.44 -6.31 2.90
CA SER A 659 -23.59 -7.28 1.80
C SER A 659 -23.60 -6.60 0.44
N ASP A 660 -24.06 -5.36 0.36
CA ASP A 660 -24.18 -4.59 -0.90
C ASP A 660 -22.96 -3.72 -1.20
N HIS A 661 -22.13 -3.40 -0.21
CA HIS A 661 -21.03 -2.45 -0.38
C HIS A 661 -20.01 -2.91 -1.44
N PRO A 662 -19.58 -2.05 -2.38
CA PRO A 662 -18.69 -2.43 -3.46
C PRO A 662 -17.23 -2.70 -3.02
N ASP A 663 -16.78 -2.04 -1.95
CA ASP A 663 -15.41 -2.22 -1.44
C ASP A 663 -15.22 -3.42 -0.50
N ILE A 664 -16.31 -4.03 0.01
CA ILE A 664 -16.20 -5.27 0.79
C ILE A 664 -15.92 -6.43 -0.16
N ARG A 665 -14.87 -7.21 0.14
CA ARG A 665 -14.41 -8.34 -0.70
C ARG A 665 -14.78 -9.71 -0.14
N LYS A 666 -15.07 -9.78 1.16
CA LYS A 666 -15.56 -11.00 1.81
C LYS A 666 -16.58 -10.66 2.90
N LEU A 667 -17.62 -11.49 3.01
CA LEU A 667 -18.56 -11.46 4.12
C LEU A 667 -18.60 -12.82 4.86
N GLY A 668 -18.31 -12.80 6.16
CA GLY A 668 -18.47 -13.94 7.06
C GLY A 668 -19.74 -13.81 7.89
N PHE A 669 -20.70 -14.71 7.71
CA PHE A 669 -21.98 -14.68 8.43
C PHE A 669 -22.18 -15.97 9.24
N THR A 670 -22.64 -15.80 10.47
CA THR A 670 -23.22 -16.89 11.27
C THR A 670 -24.57 -16.43 11.81
N GLY A 671 -25.60 -17.23 11.59
CA GLY A 671 -26.96 -16.89 11.99
C GLY A 671 -27.99 -17.85 11.42
N SER A 672 -29.21 -17.38 11.19
CA SER A 672 -30.29 -18.24 10.69
C SER A 672 -30.21 -18.45 9.17
N THR A 673 -30.71 -19.60 8.71
CA THR A 673 -30.73 -19.96 7.28
C THR A 673 -31.42 -18.92 6.39
N PRO A 674 -32.60 -18.35 6.73
CA PRO A 674 -33.26 -17.36 5.88
C PRO A 674 -32.40 -16.11 5.65
N ILE A 675 -31.77 -15.59 6.71
CA ILE A 675 -30.90 -14.41 6.62
C ILE A 675 -29.61 -14.76 5.88
N GLY A 676 -29.04 -15.94 6.10
CA GLY A 676 -27.87 -16.41 5.34
C GLY A 676 -28.11 -16.49 3.83
N LYS A 677 -29.29 -16.97 3.41
CA LYS A 677 -29.70 -16.98 2.00
C LYS A 677 -29.81 -15.56 1.43
N GLN A 678 -30.38 -14.63 2.19
CA GLN A 678 -30.48 -13.22 1.78
C GLN A 678 -29.09 -12.60 1.61
N ILE A 679 -28.19 -12.79 2.57
CA ILE A 679 -26.81 -12.29 2.50
C ILE A 679 -26.08 -12.86 1.28
N MET A 680 -26.17 -14.18 1.04
CA MET A 680 -25.55 -14.81 -0.11
C MET A 680 -26.07 -14.22 -1.43
N LYS A 681 -27.39 -13.99 -1.54
CA LYS A 681 -28.02 -13.35 -2.70
C LYS A 681 -27.46 -11.93 -2.91
N SER A 682 -27.43 -11.11 -1.87
CA SER A 682 -26.91 -9.74 -1.93
C SER A 682 -25.43 -9.69 -2.32
N CYS A 683 -24.61 -10.59 -1.77
CA CYS A 683 -23.21 -10.74 -2.18
C CYS A 683 -23.05 -11.10 -3.66
N ALA A 684 -23.91 -11.98 -4.18
CA ALA A 684 -23.87 -12.40 -5.58
C ALA A 684 -24.28 -11.28 -6.55
N VAL A 685 -25.32 -10.50 -6.20
CA VAL A 685 -25.86 -9.45 -7.07
C VAL A 685 -25.01 -8.18 -7.06
N SER A 686 -24.28 -7.90 -5.96
CA SER A 686 -23.51 -6.66 -5.82
C SER A 686 -22.17 -6.68 -6.57
N ASN A 687 -21.19 -7.45 -6.11
CA ASN A 687 -19.82 -7.44 -6.64
C ASN A 687 -19.14 -8.82 -6.60
N LEU A 688 -19.91 -9.91 -6.47
CA LEU A 688 -19.40 -11.28 -6.35
C LEU A 688 -18.39 -11.46 -5.20
N LYS A 689 -18.54 -10.69 -4.11
CA LYS A 689 -17.72 -10.85 -2.90
C LYS A 689 -17.82 -12.28 -2.35
N LYS A 690 -16.70 -12.79 -1.81
CA LYS A 690 -16.66 -14.13 -1.21
C LYS A 690 -17.57 -14.19 0.00
N VAL A 691 -18.28 -15.30 0.20
CA VAL A 691 -19.17 -15.47 1.35
C VAL A 691 -18.90 -16.81 2.05
N SER A 692 -18.97 -16.82 3.38
CA SER A 692 -18.94 -18.03 4.21
C SER A 692 -20.10 -17.99 5.19
N LEU A 693 -20.85 -19.08 5.28
CA LEU A 693 -22.15 -19.15 5.97
C LEU A 693 -22.19 -20.32 6.95
N GLU A 694 -22.51 -20.04 8.20
CA GLU A 694 -22.86 -21.05 9.22
C GLU A 694 -24.31 -20.81 9.67
N LEU A 695 -25.21 -21.74 9.34
CA LEU A 695 -26.66 -21.46 9.20
C LEU A 695 -27.57 -22.26 10.14
N GLY A 696 -27.08 -22.55 11.35
CA GLY A 696 -27.76 -23.38 12.34
C GLY A 696 -27.52 -24.88 12.13
N GLY A 697 -28.18 -25.71 12.95
CA GLY A 697 -28.02 -27.16 12.85
C GLY A 697 -29.03 -27.94 13.68
N LYS A 698 -29.40 -29.12 13.18
CA LYS A 698 -30.14 -30.16 13.91
C LYS A 698 -29.22 -31.37 14.11
N SER A 699 -28.15 -31.15 14.86
CA SER A 699 -27.07 -32.14 15.04
C SER A 699 -27.57 -33.35 15.85
N PRO A 700 -27.60 -34.57 15.28
CA PRO A 700 -28.00 -35.77 16.00
C PRO A 700 -26.88 -36.27 16.92
N LEU A 701 -27.27 -36.79 18.07
CA LEU A 701 -26.41 -37.58 18.97
C LEU A 701 -27.09 -38.94 19.13
N ILE A 702 -26.47 -40.00 18.60
CA ILE A 702 -27.02 -41.36 18.63
C ILE A 702 -26.38 -42.11 19.79
N ILE A 703 -27.20 -42.56 20.75
CA ILE A 703 -26.76 -43.29 21.93
C ILE A 703 -27.16 -44.75 21.74
N PHE A 704 -26.17 -45.61 21.59
CA PHE A 704 -26.36 -47.06 21.46
C PHE A 704 -26.50 -47.70 22.84
N SER A 705 -27.17 -48.86 22.89
CA SER A 705 -27.40 -49.60 24.13
C SER A 705 -26.13 -50.13 24.80
N ASP A 706 -25.01 -50.20 24.06
CA ASP A 706 -23.70 -50.67 24.51
C ASP A 706 -22.78 -49.54 25.02
N CYS A 707 -23.26 -48.30 25.07
CA CYS A 707 -22.47 -47.18 25.57
C CYS A 707 -22.30 -47.21 27.10
N ASP A 708 -21.26 -46.52 27.58
CA ASP A 708 -21.14 -46.18 28.99
C ASP A 708 -22.25 -45.18 29.36
N MET A 709 -23.33 -45.68 29.96
CA MET A 709 -24.55 -44.89 30.20
C MET A 709 -24.30 -43.70 31.13
N ASP A 710 -23.48 -43.87 32.17
CA ASP A 710 -23.17 -42.78 33.12
C ASP A 710 -22.35 -41.66 32.47
N LYS A 711 -21.44 -42.00 31.56
CA LYS A 711 -20.76 -41.00 30.74
C LYS A 711 -21.70 -40.40 29.70
N ALA A 712 -22.53 -41.20 29.05
CA ALA A 712 -23.47 -40.73 28.03
C ALA A 712 -24.42 -39.68 28.63
N VAL A 713 -25.05 -39.95 29.79
CA VAL A 713 -25.93 -39.00 30.47
C VAL A 713 -25.22 -37.69 30.81
N ARG A 714 -24.00 -37.75 31.35
CA ARG A 714 -23.19 -36.54 31.63
C ARG A 714 -22.86 -35.76 30.36
N MET A 715 -22.44 -36.45 29.30
CA MET A 715 -22.09 -35.85 28.01
C MET A 715 -23.29 -35.33 27.23
N VAL A 716 -24.50 -35.85 27.47
CA VAL A 716 -25.77 -35.37 26.88
C VAL A 716 -26.32 -34.15 27.62
N SER A 717 -26.15 -34.12 28.94
CA SER A 717 -26.64 -33.02 29.78
C SER A 717 -25.88 -31.72 29.48
N ALA A 718 -24.57 -31.79 29.21
CA ALA A 718 -23.72 -30.65 28.86
C ALA A 718 -24.21 -29.84 27.62
N PRO A 719 -24.51 -30.43 26.44
CA PRO A 719 -25.02 -29.72 25.28
C PRO A 719 -26.52 -29.32 25.36
N LEU A 720 -27.31 -29.93 26.26
CA LEU A 720 -28.70 -29.51 26.50
C LEU A 720 -28.78 -28.25 27.37
N GLN A 721 -27.87 -28.10 28.33
CA GLN A 721 -27.83 -26.93 29.24
C GLN A 721 -27.57 -25.61 28.48
N SER A 722 -26.83 -25.65 27.36
CA SER A 722 -26.61 -24.47 26.50
C SER A 722 -27.80 -24.13 25.57
N LYS A 723 -28.82 -24.99 25.48
CA LYS A 723 -30.03 -24.78 24.66
C LYS A 723 -31.30 -24.52 25.48
N LEU A 724 -31.26 -24.76 26.80
CA LEU A 724 -32.42 -24.71 27.69
C LEU A 724 -32.67 -23.34 28.35
N THR A 725 -31.94 -22.28 27.99
CA THR A 725 -32.19 -20.92 28.50
C THR A 725 -33.50 -20.27 27.98
N GLY A 726 -34.39 -21.05 27.35
CA GLY A 726 -35.69 -20.58 26.86
C GLY A 726 -36.85 -21.58 26.91
N ALA A 727 -36.75 -22.73 27.58
CA ALA A 727 -37.85 -23.69 27.67
C ALA A 727 -38.04 -24.23 29.11
N SER A 728 -39.28 -24.16 29.60
CA SER A 728 -39.62 -24.59 30.97
C SER A 728 -39.31 -26.08 31.19
N PRO A 729 -38.83 -26.47 32.39
CA PRO A 729 -38.49 -27.86 32.73
C PRO A 729 -39.64 -28.88 32.58
N LEU A 730 -40.90 -28.44 32.49
CA LEU A 730 -42.06 -29.35 32.51
C LEU A 730 -42.29 -30.15 31.23
N GLN A 731 -41.65 -29.80 30.11
CA GLN A 731 -41.88 -30.49 28.82
C GLN A 731 -41.03 -31.76 28.62
N LEU A 732 -40.01 -32.00 29.45
CA LEU A 732 -39.12 -33.16 29.31
C LEU A 732 -39.55 -34.38 30.14
N ALA A 733 -40.59 -34.27 30.97
CA ALA A 733 -41.08 -35.38 31.80
C ALA A 733 -42.15 -36.27 31.10
N ARG A 734 -42.39 -36.10 29.79
CA ARG A 734 -43.44 -36.83 29.06
C ARG A 734 -43.03 -37.36 27.67
N ALA A 735 -41.75 -37.59 27.42
CA ALA A 735 -41.29 -38.25 26.19
C ALA A 735 -40.56 -39.55 26.50
#